data_AF-A0A174SFH5-F1
#
_entry.id   AF-A0A174SFH5-F1
#
_cell.length_a   1.000
_cell.length_b   1.000
_cell.length_c   1.000
_cell.angle_alpha   90.00
_cell.angle_beta   90.00
_cell.angle_gamma   90.00
#
_symmetry.space_group_name_H-M   'P 1'
#
loop_
_entity.id
_entity.type
_entity.pdbx_description
1 polymer ?
#
loop_
_entity_poly.entity_id
_entity_poly.type
_entity_poly.pdbx_seq_one_letter_code
_entity_poly.pdbx_strand_id
1 'polypeptide(L)'
;MKKALYRKRICAEKEKLTPEKVFHTPQYRDLLTSIGHEITGGKLTTLRLYDDKNSGIAGWNQGETVAVNLGNQITSSFLTLELKSDSLIGILGHECGHYRYTDSALRKRYAEHMLNGNWYPKEPVPENAQEKEALDAMNVYFERKDKAILSIFLQTASYLSNLLNDMYIEEKMCALFPGSIRRGILMNRDRNVEWLPTLREMLETEKDRLSILMNLCAQYALSSRVNAWDGADYELIDTLKLLMPVIDEAGKAADDMERYLATNHILLMIWKYFAEIIDEIEKNSTENEEQKPEQEEREGQKENPNESEEEPEEEKQGNTGAQTEQNEDKIRKEDTEQESETEDKTERNGEDQETEGHENGRTAELQKFLQQLCENLPKCVRESGGFEDKQNECGIPASETEASSDNALQKILYEMAKETLDEKIQKEIFEHLQKELMEIPFEEGHDLVQKKLCRKTEISDFLKLQTEKYEGQLKQVKKRLRLKLLPILKNQKERTEHKLFLGRRVDLRNIAAPSGAVFKKQQPGKKLDICVAVLVDNSFSMCGERMDHAILAALCLYDFCMESEIPVLVCGHHTDGYRHENLKDETVYLHCCADFETDEKDRFRIAGMQPYGSNRDGTALWYAGSRLLERLEKQKLLFVISDGAPNANQYGGTGAKRDLQKIRKKLLQQGVFFQAAAIGSDKEAIQEIYEESFLDITDLEQLPVLLTKKLLRFIRR
;
A
#
# COMPACT_ATOMS: atom_id res chain seq x y z
N MET A 1 0.08 -4.93 -29.09
CA MET A 1 -0.44 -6.17 -28.44
C MET A 1 -1.97 -6.30 -28.56
N LYS A 2 -2.54 -7.50 -28.81
CA LYS A 2 -4.01 -7.69 -28.82
C LYS A 2 -4.57 -7.47 -27.39
N LYS A 3 -5.65 -6.67 -27.24
CA LYS A 3 -6.26 -6.32 -25.92
C LYS A 3 -6.53 -7.53 -25.01
N ALA A 4 -6.91 -8.67 -25.58
CA ALA A 4 -7.17 -9.91 -24.82
C ALA A 4 -5.89 -10.52 -24.22
N LEU A 5 -4.76 -10.46 -24.94
CA LEU A 5 -3.47 -10.98 -24.46
C LEU A 5 -2.93 -10.10 -23.33
N TYR A 6 -3.08 -8.78 -23.44
CA TYR A 6 -2.69 -7.83 -22.40
C TYR A 6 -3.46 -8.09 -21.10
N ARG A 7 -4.80 -8.22 -21.18
CA ARG A 7 -5.63 -8.58 -20.01
C ARG A 7 -5.21 -9.90 -19.36
N LYS A 8 -4.92 -10.92 -20.16
CA LYS A 8 -4.44 -12.21 -19.65
C LYS A 8 -3.11 -12.09 -18.90
N ARG A 9 -2.18 -11.27 -19.42
CA ARG A 9 -0.90 -11.00 -18.75
C ARG A 9 -1.09 -10.25 -17.42
N ILE A 10 -2.05 -9.32 -17.34
CA ILE A 10 -2.38 -8.63 -16.08
C ILE A 10 -2.88 -9.63 -15.03
N CYS A 11 -3.81 -10.52 -15.40
CA CYS A 11 -4.30 -11.54 -14.47
C CYS A 11 -3.17 -12.43 -13.93
N ALA A 12 -2.23 -12.84 -14.78
CA ALA A 12 -1.08 -13.64 -14.37
C ALA A 12 -0.09 -12.88 -13.47
N GLU A 13 0.02 -11.56 -13.60
CA GLU A 13 0.83 -10.74 -12.68
C GLU A 13 0.11 -10.51 -11.34
N LYS A 14 -1.22 -10.38 -11.37
CA LYS A 14 -2.05 -10.27 -10.17
C LYS A 14 -1.92 -11.50 -9.27
N GLU A 15 -1.89 -12.70 -9.85
CA GLU A 15 -1.69 -13.97 -9.12
C GLU A 15 -0.33 -14.07 -8.40
N LYS A 16 0.64 -13.21 -8.73
CA LYS A 16 1.98 -13.18 -8.10
C LYS A 16 2.07 -12.17 -6.94
N LEU A 17 1.01 -11.41 -6.68
CA LEU A 17 0.98 -10.45 -5.57
C LEU A 17 0.95 -11.20 -4.24
N THR A 18 1.74 -10.72 -3.27
CA THR A 18 1.81 -11.29 -1.92
C THR A 18 1.18 -10.33 -0.90
N PRO A 19 0.73 -10.82 0.26
CA PRO A 19 0.15 -9.98 1.31
C PRO A 19 1.04 -8.80 1.69
N GLU A 20 2.34 -9.03 1.87
CA GLU A 20 3.32 -7.99 2.24
C GLU A 20 3.44 -6.89 1.18
N LYS A 21 3.29 -7.25 -0.10
CA LYS A 21 3.34 -6.26 -1.18
C LYS A 21 2.07 -5.43 -1.27
N VAL A 22 0.93 -5.96 -0.81
CA VAL A 22 -0.39 -5.34 -0.97
C VAL A 22 -0.76 -4.54 0.27
N PHE A 23 -0.66 -5.12 1.47
CA PHE A 23 -1.17 -4.52 2.70
C PHE A 23 -0.32 -3.37 3.23
N HIS A 24 0.93 -3.27 2.80
CA HIS A 24 1.83 -2.15 3.11
C HIS A 24 1.73 -0.99 2.13
N THR A 25 0.86 -1.07 1.12
CA THR A 25 0.68 0.02 0.15
C THR A 25 -0.12 1.19 0.74
N PRO A 26 0.16 2.44 0.32
CA PRO A 26 -0.66 3.58 0.67
C PRO A 26 -2.13 3.39 0.29
N GLN A 27 -2.41 2.82 -0.89
CA GLN A 27 -3.77 2.61 -1.38
C GLN A 27 -4.58 1.66 -0.48
N TYR A 28 -3.95 0.63 0.07
CA TYR A 28 -4.62 -0.27 1.03
C TYR A 28 -4.82 0.39 2.39
N ARG A 29 -3.86 1.19 2.86
CA ARG A 29 -4.02 2.01 4.06
C ARG A 29 -5.18 2.99 3.91
N ASP A 30 -5.29 3.66 2.77
CA ASP A 30 -6.37 4.60 2.48
C ASP A 30 -7.74 3.91 2.48
N LEU A 31 -7.81 2.68 1.95
CA LEU A 31 -9.01 1.84 2.03
C LEU A 31 -9.44 1.59 3.47
N LEU A 32 -8.53 1.08 4.33
CA LEU A 32 -8.84 0.82 5.73
C LEU A 32 -9.15 2.11 6.50
N THR A 33 -8.45 3.21 6.20
CA THR A 33 -8.70 4.51 6.82
C THR A 33 -10.09 5.01 6.47
N SER A 34 -10.51 4.90 5.21
CA SER A 34 -11.85 5.27 4.76
C SER A 34 -12.93 4.45 5.47
N ILE A 35 -12.72 3.14 5.62
CA ILE A 35 -13.65 2.25 6.34
C ILE A 35 -13.74 2.66 7.82
N GLY A 36 -12.61 2.83 8.50
CA GLY A 36 -12.59 3.21 9.92
C GLY A 36 -13.20 4.61 10.16
N HIS A 37 -12.98 5.55 9.24
CA HIS A 37 -13.60 6.88 9.29
C HIS A 37 -15.13 6.80 9.15
N GLU A 38 -15.64 5.93 8.27
CA GLU A 38 -17.08 5.69 8.12
C GLU A 38 -17.68 5.09 9.40
N ILE A 39 -17.04 4.05 9.96
CA ILE A 39 -17.52 3.37 11.18
C ILE A 39 -17.59 4.34 12.37
N THR A 40 -16.60 5.20 12.52
CA THR A 40 -16.50 6.13 13.67
C THR A 40 -17.26 7.45 13.47
N GLY A 41 -17.93 7.64 12.33
CA GLY A 41 -18.66 8.89 12.04
C GLY A 41 -17.75 10.08 11.80
N GLY A 42 -16.56 9.81 11.25
CA GLY A 42 -15.57 10.79 10.88
C GLY A 42 -14.63 11.24 11.99
N LYS A 43 -14.68 10.57 13.15
CA LYS A 43 -13.89 10.93 14.34
C LYS A 43 -12.56 10.19 14.47
N LEU A 44 -12.33 9.12 13.69
CA LEU A 44 -11.04 8.46 13.63
C LEU A 44 -9.98 9.43 13.05
N THR A 45 -8.99 9.80 13.86
CA THR A 45 -7.91 10.71 13.46
C THR A 45 -6.69 9.95 12.95
N THR A 46 -6.38 8.79 13.55
CA THR A 46 -5.18 8.02 13.23
C THR A 46 -5.48 6.53 13.07
N LEU A 47 -5.14 5.97 11.90
CA LEU A 47 -5.07 4.52 11.68
C LEU A 47 -3.60 4.08 11.63
N ARG A 48 -3.19 3.21 12.55
CA ARG A 48 -1.85 2.60 12.57
C ARG A 48 -1.88 1.18 12.04
N LEU A 49 -1.18 0.93 10.94
CA LEU A 49 -0.90 -0.42 10.46
C LEU A 49 0.52 -0.81 10.88
N TYR A 50 0.67 -1.95 11.55
CA TYR A 50 1.96 -2.42 12.04
C TYR A 50 2.09 -3.94 11.95
N ASP A 51 3.29 -4.48 12.07
CA ASP A 51 3.55 -5.92 12.07
C ASP A 51 4.18 -6.36 13.39
N ASP A 52 3.45 -7.15 14.16
CA ASP A 52 3.98 -7.81 15.35
C ASP A 52 3.43 -9.23 15.46
N LYS A 53 4.21 -10.21 14.99
CA LYS A 53 3.83 -11.63 14.99
C LYS A 53 3.79 -12.25 16.39
N ASN A 54 4.46 -11.63 17.37
CA ASN A 54 4.69 -12.20 18.69
C ASN A 54 3.79 -11.57 19.78
N SER A 55 3.20 -10.41 19.51
CA SER A 55 2.29 -9.73 20.45
C SER A 55 1.10 -10.55 20.90
N GLY A 56 0.61 -11.48 20.07
CA GLY A 56 -0.68 -12.16 20.30
C GLY A 56 -1.90 -11.25 20.12
N ILE A 57 -1.69 -10.00 19.70
CA ILE A 57 -2.71 -8.96 19.58
C ILE A 57 -3.09 -8.77 18.10
N ALA A 58 -4.39 -8.76 17.79
CA ALA A 58 -4.89 -8.56 16.44
C ALA A 58 -5.02 -7.06 16.07
N GLY A 59 -5.43 -6.24 17.02
CA GLY A 59 -5.59 -4.80 16.89
C GLY A 59 -5.72 -4.16 18.25
N TRP A 60 -5.80 -2.84 18.29
CA TRP A 60 -6.14 -2.11 19.50
C TRP A 60 -6.80 -0.78 19.23
N ASN A 61 -7.56 -0.31 20.21
CA ASN A 61 -8.16 1.00 20.25
C ASN A 61 -7.57 1.84 21.38
N GLN A 62 -7.23 3.09 21.08
CA GLN A 62 -6.92 4.12 22.08
C GLN A 62 -7.52 5.46 21.64
N GLY A 63 -8.76 5.70 22.06
CA GLY A 63 -9.47 6.94 21.77
C GLY A 63 -9.65 7.17 20.28
N GLU A 64 -9.08 8.25 19.74
CA GLU A 64 -9.18 8.58 18.30
C GLU A 64 -8.16 7.83 17.43
N THR A 65 -7.35 6.95 18.03
CA THR A 65 -6.38 6.11 17.33
C THR A 65 -6.82 4.64 17.35
N VAL A 66 -6.86 4.03 16.17
CA VAL A 66 -7.04 2.58 16.01
C VAL A 66 -5.81 2.00 15.36
N ALA A 67 -5.38 0.84 15.82
CA ALA A 67 -4.29 0.10 15.21
C ALA A 67 -4.72 -1.30 14.80
N VAL A 68 -4.23 -1.74 13.64
CA VAL A 68 -4.45 -3.08 13.10
C VAL A 68 -3.09 -3.72 12.86
N ASN A 69 -2.87 -4.88 13.47
CA ASN A 69 -1.66 -5.65 13.29
C ASN A 69 -1.76 -6.48 12.01
N LEU A 70 -1.03 -6.14 10.95
CA LEU A 70 -1.00 -6.88 9.70
C LEU A 70 -0.38 -8.29 9.86
N GLY A 71 0.48 -8.46 10.87
CA GLY A 71 1.21 -9.69 11.17
C GLY A 71 0.50 -10.63 12.17
N ASN A 72 -0.75 -10.35 12.55
CA ASN A 72 -1.45 -11.15 13.55
C ASN A 72 -1.68 -12.60 13.10
N GLN A 73 -1.75 -13.51 14.08
CA GLN A 73 -1.85 -14.94 13.84
C GLN A 73 -3.15 -15.31 13.10
N ILE A 74 -4.28 -14.69 13.45
CA ILE A 74 -5.59 -14.94 12.84
C ILE A 74 -5.53 -14.68 11.34
N THR A 75 -5.12 -13.49 10.94
CA THR A 75 -4.98 -13.08 9.54
C THR A 75 -3.95 -13.94 8.81
N SER A 76 -2.85 -14.29 9.47
CA SER A 76 -1.81 -15.13 8.88
C SER A 76 -2.34 -16.52 8.48
N SER A 77 -3.35 -17.02 9.19
CA SER A 77 -3.92 -18.36 9.00
C SER A 77 -4.83 -18.53 7.77
N PHE A 78 -5.28 -17.43 7.16
CA PHE A 78 -6.08 -17.49 5.93
C PHE A 78 -5.20 -17.63 4.68
N LEU A 79 -5.71 -18.33 3.65
CA LEU A 79 -4.90 -18.71 2.47
C LEU A 79 -4.83 -17.62 1.39
N THR A 80 -5.96 -16.99 1.07
CA THR A 80 -6.06 -16.05 -0.06
C THR A 80 -5.93 -14.60 0.42
N LEU A 81 -5.49 -13.70 -0.47
CA LEU A 81 -5.43 -12.26 -0.21
C LEU A 81 -6.80 -11.69 0.19
N GLU A 82 -7.87 -12.15 -0.45
CA GLU A 82 -9.23 -11.72 -0.18
C GLU A 82 -9.64 -12.03 1.26
N LEU A 83 -9.54 -13.29 1.70
CA LEU A 83 -9.81 -13.69 3.08
C LEU A 83 -8.91 -12.96 4.10
N LYS A 84 -7.63 -12.75 3.79
CA LYS A 84 -6.74 -11.96 4.66
C LYS A 84 -7.22 -10.51 4.78
N SER A 85 -7.71 -9.92 3.69
CA SER A 85 -8.26 -8.56 3.71
C SER A 85 -9.56 -8.47 4.50
N ASP A 86 -10.49 -9.42 4.30
CA ASP A 86 -11.72 -9.54 5.10
C ASP A 86 -11.37 -9.64 6.60
N SER A 87 -10.37 -10.46 6.96
CA SER A 87 -9.89 -10.59 8.34
C SER A 87 -9.41 -9.26 8.92
N LEU A 88 -8.59 -8.50 8.18
CA LEU A 88 -8.09 -7.20 8.62
C LEU A 88 -9.20 -6.15 8.73
N ILE A 89 -10.17 -6.16 7.81
CA ILE A 89 -11.36 -5.30 7.88
C ILE A 89 -12.21 -5.67 9.09
N GLY A 90 -12.33 -6.97 9.41
CA GLY A 90 -13.00 -7.46 10.60
C GLY A 90 -12.36 -6.97 11.89
N ILE A 91 -11.03 -7.05 11.99
CA ILE A 91 -10.26 -6.51 13.12
C ILE A 91 -10.50 -5.00 13.25
N LEU A 92 -10.36 -4.25 12.15
CA LEU A 92 -10.65 -2.81 12.15
C LEU A 92 -12.08 -2.53 12.64
N GLY A 93 -13.06 -3.31 12.16
CA GLY A 93 -14.44 -3.21 12.57
C GLY A 93 -14.65 -3.43 14.06
N HIS A 94 -14.01 -4.45 14.63
CA HIS A 94 -14.03 -4.73 16.06
C HIS A 94 -13.40 -3.58 16.87
N GLU A 95 -12.21 -3.12 16.51
CA GLU A 95 -11.52 -2.01 17.22
C GLU A 95 -12.26 -0.67 17.12
N CYS A 96 -12.87 -0.39 15.96
CA CYS A 96 -13.75 0.76 15.81
C CYS A 96 -15.10 0.57 16.54
N GLY A 97 -15.48 -0.67 16.86
CA GLY A 97 -16.62 -0.98 17.71
C GLY A 97 -16.37 -0.59 19.16
N HIS A 98 -15.18 -0.87 19.69
CA HIS A 98 -14.76 -0.39 21.02
C HIS A 98 -14.86 1.13 21.14
N TYR A 99 -14.45 1.86 20.11
CA TYR A 99 -14.62 3.33 20.06
C TYR A 99 -16.08 3.78 20.27
N ARG A 100 -17.05 3.01 19.76
CA ARG A 100 -18.48 3.37 19.77
C ARG A 100 -19.20 2.96 21.04
N TYR A 101 -18.78 1.85 21.65
CA TYR A 101 -19.60 1.13 22.63
C TYR A 101 -18.86 0.76 23.91
N THR A 102 -17.60 1.16 24.09
CA THR A 102 -16.85 0.93 25.33
C THR A 102 -16.60 2.23 26.07
N ASP A 103 -17.02 2.28 27.34
CA ASP A 103 -16.70 3.36 28.25
C ASP A 103 -15.42 3.04 29.05
N SER A 104 -14.29 3.52 28.53
CA SER A 104 -12.97 3.38 29.18
C SER A 104 -12.89 4.01 30.56
N ALA A 105 -13.69 5.05 30.84
CA ALA A 105 -13.71 5.73 32.13
C ALA A 105 -14.44 4.89 33.17
N LEU A 106 -15.58 4.31 32.78
CA LEU A 106 -16.32 3.37 33.62
C LEU A 106 -15.47 2.17 34.00
N ARG A 107 -14.70 1.65 33.04
CA ARG A 107 -13.77 0.55 33.24
C ARG A 107 -12.68 0.86 34.26
N LYS A 108 -12.04 2.02 34.13
CA LYS A 108 -11.04 2.50 35.10
C LYS A 108 -11.63 2.58 36.50
N ARG A 109 -12.83 3.17 36.60
CA ARG A 109 -13.55 3.31 37.85
C ARG A 109 -13.91 1.95 38.47
N TYR A 110 -14.35 0.99 37.67
CA TYR A 110 -14.62 -0.37 38.13
C TYR A 110 -13.38 -1.01 38.76
N ALA A 111 -12.22 -0.93 38.09
CA ALA A 111 -10.96 -1.46 38.60
C ALA A 111 -10.50 -0.76 39.90
N GLU A 112 -10.58 0.57 39.95
CA GLU A 112 -10.23 1.35 41.15
C GLU A 112 -11.12 1.00 42.34
N HIS A 113 -12.43 0.85 42.15
CA HIS A 113 -13.35 0.49 43.22
C HIS A 113 -13.07 -0.92 43.75
N MET A 114 -12.86 -1.90 42.85
CA MET A 114 -12.53 -3.29 43.22
C MET A 114 -11.29 -3.36 44.11
N LEU A 115 -10.19 -2.70 43.71
CA LEU A 115 -8.94 -2.69 44.48
C LEU A 115 -9.03 -1.90 45.79
N ASN A 116 -9.96 -0.95 45.89
CA ASN A 116 -10.23 -0.21 47.13
C ASN A 116 -11.16 -0.96 48.11
N GLY A 117 -11.58 -2.18 47.77
CA GLY A 117 -12.46 -3.00 48.60
C GLY A 117 -13.94 -2.59 48.50
N ASN A 118 -14.38 -2.07 47.36
CA ASN A 118 -15.79 -1.73 47.13
C ASN A 118 -16.31 -2.34 45.83
N TRP A 119 -17.52 -2.91 45.87
CA TRP A 119 -18.24 -3.28 44.66
C TRP A 119 -18.66 -2.05 43.84
N TYR A 120 -18.58 -2.16 42.52
CA TYR A 120 -19.03 -1.14 41.59
C TYR A 120 -19.62 -1.79 40.33
N PRO A 121 -20.68 -1.24 39.71
CA PRO A 121 -21.51 -0.13 40.17
C PRO A 121 -22.27 -0.43 41.47
N LYS A 122 -22.56 -1.71 41.73
CA LYS A 122 -23.27 -2.18 42.93
C LYS A 122 -22.82 -3.60 43.28
N GLU A 123 -22.92 -3.94 44.56
CA GLU A 123 -22.81 -5.30 45.08
C GLU A 123 -23.81 -6.25 44.38
N PRO A 124 -23.40 -7.49 44.02
CA PRO A 124 -24.28 -8.47 43.41
C PRO A 124 -25.39 -8.89 44.39
N VAL A 125 -26.60 -9.15 43.86
CA VAL A 125 -27.75 -9.55 44.67
C VAL A 125 -27.84 -11.08 44.66
N PRO A 126 -27.72 -11.77 45.80
CA PRO A 126 -27.80 -13.23 45.84
C PRO A 126 -29.24 -13.69 45.58
N GLU A 127 -29.41 -14.67 44.69
CA GLU A 127 -30.70 -15.27 44.33
C GLU A 127 -31.05 -16.47 45.20
N ASN A 128 -30.05 -17.11 45.81
CA ASN A 128 -30.22 -18.28 46.66
C ASN A 128 -29.34 -18.21 47.94
N ALA A 129 -29.56 -19.17 48.86
CA ALA A 129 -28.85 -19.19 50.14
C ALA A 129 -27.34 -19.43 49.98
N GLN A 130 -26.93 -20.21 48.98
CA GLN A 130 -25.50 -20.49 48.73
C GLN A 130 -24.77 -19.24 48.24
N GLU A 131 -25.40 -18.47 47.34
CA GLU A 131 -24.87 -17.17 46.90
C GLU A 131 -24.82 -16.15 48.02
N LYS A 132 -25.76 -16.19 48.97
CA LYS A 132 -25.68 -15.31 50.14
C LYS A 132 -24.47 -15.63 51.01
N GLU A 133 -24.24 -16.91 51.30
CA GLU A 133 -23.05 -17.36 52.04
C GLU A 133 -21.75 -17.04 51.28
N ALA A 134 -21.75 -17.20 49.96
CA ALA A 134 -20.64 -16.82 49.10
C ALA A 134 -20.34 -15.32 49.16
N LEU A 135 -21.38 -14.47 49.11
CA LEU A 135 -21.22 -13.02 49.18
C LEU A 135 -20.68 -12.58 50.54
N ASP A 136 -21.22 -13.14 51.62
CA ASP A 136 -20.75 -12.87 52.99
C ASP A 136 -19.26 -13.25 53.11
N ALA A 137 -18.83 -14.37 52.52
CA ALA A 137 -17.43 -14.79 52.50
C ALA A 137 -16.53 -13.90 51.64
N MET A 138 -16.99 -13.50 50.44
CA MET A 138 -16.26 -12.56 49.58
C MET A 138 -16.05 -11.22 50.28
N ASN A 139 -17.10 -10.68 50.93
CA ASN A 139 -17.06 -9.37 51.57
C ASN A 139 -16.04 -9.28 52.71
N VAL A 140 -15.69 -10.39 53.37
CA VAL A 140 -14.58 -10.41 54.34
C VAL A 140 -13.27 -9.92 53.71
N TYR A 141 -12.99 -10.30 52.46
CA TYR A 141 -11.78 -9.88 51.76
C TYR A 141 -11.85 -8.43 51.27
N PHE A 142 -13.05 -7.95 50.91
CA PHE A 142 -13.29 -6.54 50.58
C PHE A 142 -13.12 -5.62 51.81
N GLU A 143 -13.68 -6.01 52.96
CA GLU A 143 -13.55 -5.29 54.22
C GLU A 143 -12.10 -5.21 54.71
N ARG A 144 -11.37 -6.34 54.61
CA ARG A 144 -9.93 -6.42 54.94
C ARG A 144 -9.03 -5.73 53.92
N LYS A 145 -9.56 -5.40 52.73
CA LYS A 145 -8.81 -4.84 51.59
C LYS A 145 -7.60 -5.71 51.21
N ASP A 146 -7.80 -7.03 51.16
CA ASP A 146 -6.75 -7.99 50.77
C ASP A 146 -6.39 -7.78 49.29
N LYS A 147 -5.30 -7.04 49.04
CA LYS A 147 -4.91 -6.63 47.68
C LYS A 147 -4.61 -7.81 46.76
N ALA A 148 -4.09 -8.92 47.30
CA ALA A 148 -3.71 -10.06 46.49
C ALA A 148 -4.97 -10.77 45.94
N ILE A 149 -5.95 -11.03 46.80
CA ILE A 149 -7.22 -11.65 46.41
C ILE A 149 -8.07 -10.71 45.55
N LEU A 150 -8.14 -9.42 45.91
CA LEU A 150 -8.85 -8.42 45.09
C LEU A 150 -8.24 -8.28 43.69
N SER A 151 -6.94 -8.51 43.52
CA SER A 151 -6.30 -8.52 42.20
C SER A 151 -6.71 -9.74 41.36
N ILE A 152 -6.91 -10.91 41.98
CA ILE A 152 -7.42 -12.12 41.31
C ILE A 152 -8.88 -11.92 40.88
N PHE A 153 -9.71 -11.33 41.76
CA PHE A 153 -11.08 -10.96 41.41
C PHE A 153 -11.11 -9.95 40.27
N LEU A 154 -10.27 -8.91 40.33
CA LEU A 154 -10.19 -7.91 39.28
C LEU A 154 -9.73 -8.50 37.95
N GLN A 155 -8.76 -9.41 37.95
CA GLN A 155 -8.29 -10.05 36.72
C GLN A 155 -9.39 -10.89 36.06
N THR A 156 -10.11 -11.68 36.86
CA THR A 156 -11.23 -12.49 36.39
C THR A 156 -12.39 -11.62 35.92
N ALA A 157 -12.71 -10.57 36.68
CA ALA A 157 -13.74 -9.61 36.32
C ALA A 157 -13.42 -8.86 35.02
N SER A 158 -12.17 -8.43 34.85
CA SER A 158 -11.74 -7.72 33.64
C SER A 158 -11.90 -8.62 32.42
N TYR A 159 -11.49 -9.88 32.53
CA TYR A 159 -11.70 -10.88 31.48
C TYR A 159 -13.19 -11.07 31.13
N LEU A 160 -14.04 -11.27 32.13
CA LEU A 160 -15.48 -11.44 31.94
C LEU A 160 -16.14 -10.20 31.35
N SER A 161 -15.83 -9.00 31.88
CA SER A 161 -16.40 -7.75 31.36
C SER A 161 -16.02 -7.53 29.91
N ASN A 162 -14.81 -7.89 29.50
CA ASN A 162 -14.36 -7.78 28.12
C ASN A 162 -15.10 -8.75 27.22
N LEU A 163 -15.22 -10.01 27.64
CA LEU A 163 -15.97 -11.01 26.91
C LEU A 163 -17.43 -10.56 26.66
N LEU A 164 -18.10 -10.06 27.69
CA LEU A 164 -19.48 -9.58 27.59
C LEU A 164 -19.58 -8.32 26.72
N ASN A 165 -18.59 -7.43 26.80
CA ASN A 165 -18.51 -6.24 25.98
C ASN A 165 -18.29 -6.58 24.50
N ASP A 166 -17.40 -7.52 24.20
CA ASP A 166 -17.12 -7.98 22.83
C ASP A 166 -18.33 -8.66 22.21
N MET A 167 -19.07 -9.47 22.99
CA MET A 167 -20.35 -10.04 22.53
C MET A 167 -21.32 -8.96 22.07
N TYR A 168 -21.49 -7.90 22.86
CA TYR A 168 -22.36 -6.77 22.52
C TYR A 168 -21.84 -6.00 21.31
N ILE A 169 -20.54 -5.67 21.30
CA ILE A 169 -19.90 -4.91 20.22
C ILE A 169 -20.03 -5.65 18.90
N GLU A 170 -19.66 -6.92 18.84
CA GLU A 170 -19.72 -7.69 17.61
C GLU A 170 -21.16 -7.83 17.11
N GLU A 171 -22.13 -8.04 18.00
CA GLU A 171 -23.54 -8.09 17.62
C GLU A 171 -24.00 -6.76 17.00
N LYS A 172 -23.68 -5.62 17.64
CA LYS A 172 -24.02 -4.28 17.12
C LYS A 172 -23.29 -3.96 15.83
N MET A 173 -21.99 -4.23 15.75
CA MET A 173 -21.18 -3.98 14.57
C MET A 173 -21.65 -4.82 13.38
N CYS A 174 -21.95 -6.10 13.59
CA CYS A 174 -22.48 -6.97 12.53
C CYS A 174 -23.89 -6.54 12.08
N ALA A 175 -24.70 -5.99 12.98
CA ALA A 175 -26.04 -5.50 12.65
C ALA A 175 -26.01 -4.16 11.89
N LEU A 176 -25.12 -3.25 12.30
CA LEU A 176 -25.01 -1.90 11.72
C LEU A 176 -24.22 -1.87 10.42
N PHE A 177 -23.18 -2.70 10.32
CA PHE A 177 -22.25 -2.74 9.20
C PHE A 177 -22.25 -4.14 8.56
N PRO A 178 -23.27 -4.44 7.72
CA PRO A 178 -23.28 -5.67 6.94
C PRO A 178 -22.15 -5.67 5.89
N GLY A 179 -21.95 -6.79 5.18
CA GLY A 179 -20.88 -6.91 4.20
C GLY A 179 -19.53 -7.30 4.80
N SER A 180 -18.43 -6.69 4.32
CA SER A 180 -17.05 -7.10 4.64
C SER A 180 -16.68 -6.96 6.12
N ILE A 181 -17.23 -5.97 6.82
CA ILE A 181 -17.03 -5.81 8.27
C ILE A 181 -17.62 -7.00 9.02
N ARG A 182 -18.93 -7.26 8.84
CA ARG A 182 -19.59 -8.43 9.42
C ARG A 182 -18.90 -9.75 9.04
N ARG A 183 -18.58 -9.94 7.76
CA ARG A 183 -17.89 -11.16 7.29
C ARG A 183 -16.53 -11.33 7.98
N GLY A 184 -15.75 -10.26 8.06
CA GLY A 184 -14.45 -10.26 8.71
C GLY A 184 -14.53 -10.58 10.20
N ILE A 185 -15.44 -9.92 10.94
CA ILE A 185 -15.66 -10.19 12.37
C ILE A 185 -16.04 -11.66 12.59
N LEU A 186 -17.06 -12.15 11.89
CA LEU A 186 -17.52 -13.53 12.04
C LEU A 186 -16.45 -14.55 11.65
N MET A 187 -15.70 -14.29 10.58
CA MET A 187 -14.63 -15.18 10.13
C MET A 187 -13.47 -15.24 11.13
N ASN A 188 -13.10 -14.11 11.74
CA ASN A 188 -12.08 -14.07 12.79
C ASN A 188 -12.54 -14.78 14.05
N ARG A 189 -13.81 -14.58 14.43
CA ARG A 189 -14.47 -15.27 15.54
C ARG A 189 -14.47 -16.78 15.33
N ASP A 190 -14.88 -17.27 14.16
CA ASP A 190 -14.87 -18.70 13.83
C ASP A 190 -13.45 -19.27 13.91
N ARG A 191 -12.45 -18.55 13.40
CA ARG A 191 -11.02 -18.95 13.50
C ARG A 191 -10.52 -18.97 14.94
N ASN A 192 -10.95 -18.06 15.79
CA ASN A 192 -10.64 -18.08 17.22
C ASN A 192 -11.27 -19.31 17.91
N VAL A 193 -12.51 -19.66 17.58
CA VAL A 193 -13.20 -20.84 18.12
C VAL A 193 -12.49 -22.14 17.71
N GLU A 194 -11.97 -22.22 16.47
CA GLU A 194 -11.17 -23.36 15.99
C GLU A 194 -9.89 -23.61 16.80
N TRP A 195 -9.37 -22.59 17.49
CA TRP A 195 -8.15 -22.68 18.30
C TRP A 195 -8.39 -22.90 19.79
N LEU A 196 -9.64 -22.84 20.25
CA LEU A 196 -9.95 -23.12 21.65
C LEU A 196 -9.84 -24.63 21.93
N PRO A 197 -9.14 -25.03 23.00
CA PRO A 197 -8.95 -26.43 23.34
C PRO A 197 -10.26 -27.12 23.76
N THR A 198 -10.30 -28.44 23.63
CA THR A 198 -11.40 -29.26 24.16
C THR A 198 -11.39 -29.26 25.69
N LEU A 199 -12.54 -29.55 26.33
CA LEU A 199 -12.62 -29.67 27.80
C LEU A 199 -11.59 -30.66 28.34
N ARG A 200 -11.37 -31.78 27.66
CA ARG A 200 -10.40 -32.79 28.06
C ARG A 200 -8.96 -32.31 27.93
N GLU A 201 -8.60 -31.66 26.83
CA GLU A 201 -7.27 -31.07 26.69
C GLU A 201 -7.02 -30.05 27.80
N MET A 202 -8.01 -29.22 28.14
CA MET A 202 -7.90 -28.28 29.25
C MET A 202 -7.71 -29.00 30.59
N LEU A 203 -8.47 -30.06 30.89
CA LEU A 203 -8.29 -30.85 32.11
C LEU A 203 -6.93 -31.58 32.17
N GLU A 204 -6.32 -31.91 31.04
CA GLU A 204 -5.01 -32.56 30.97
C GLU A 204 -3.84 -31.55 31.03
N THR A 205 -4.05 -30.29 30.63
CA THR A 205 -2.99 -29.28 30.44
C THR A 205 -3.06 -28.09 31.40
N GLU A 206 -4.27 -27.60 31.72
CA GLU A 206 -4.51 -26.50 32.65
C GLU A 206 -4.58 -27.02 34.09
N LYS A 207 -4.02 -26.25 35.03
CA LYS A 207 -3.88 -26.69 36.42
C LYS A 207 -5.04 -26.25 37.33
N ASP A 208 -5.78 -25.21 36.97
CA ASP A 208 -6.82 -24.64 37.82
C ASP A 208 -8.20 -24.63 37.15
N ARG A 209 -9.22 -25.01 37.93
CA ARG A 209 -10.62 -25.13 37.45
C ARG A 209 -11.23 -23.79 37.04
N LEU A 210 -10.75 -22.67 37.60
CA LEU A 210 -11.22 -21.32 37.27
C LEU A 210 -10.86 -20.96 35.82
N SER A 211 -9.62 -21.17 35.41
CA SER A 211 -9.16 -20.94 34.03
C SER A 211 -9.93 -21.79 33.01
N ILE A 212 -10.21 -23.06 33.35
CA ILE A 212 -11.02 -23.96 32.51
C ILE A 212 -12.44 -23.41 32.36
N LEU A 213 -13.06 -22.96 33.46
CA LEU A 213 -14.39 -22.35 33.42
C LEU A 213 -14.41 -21.06 32.58
N MET A 214 -13.39 -20.21 32.71
CA MET A 214 -13.27 -18.99 31.90
C MET A 214 -13.12 -19.30 30.41
N ASN A 215 -12.33 -20.31 30.05
CA ASN A 215 -12.25 -20.83 28.68
C ASN A 215 -13.62 -21.31 28.16
N LEU A 216 -14.39 -22.04 28.99
CA LEU A 216 -15.72 -22.52 28.62
C LEU A 216 -16.71 -21.35 28.42
N CYS A 217 -16.66 -20.32 29.27
CA CYS A 217 -17.42 -19.09 29.08
C CYS A 217 -17.05 -18.42 27.74
N ALA A 218 -15.76 -18.36 27.39
CA ALA A 218 -15.28 -17.83 26.11
C ALA A 218 -15.82 -18.60 24.91
N GLN A 219 -15.75 -19.95 24.96
CA GLN A 219 -16.29 -20.83 23.93
C GLN A 219 -17.78 -20.60 23.72
N TYR A 220 -18.53 -20.50 24.82
CA TYR A 220 -19.96 -20.24 24.78
C TYR A 220 -20.28 -18.86 24.20
N ALA A 221 -19.63 -17.80 24.68
CA ALA A 221 -19.80 -16.44 24.17
C ALA A 221 -19.49 -16.34 22.66
N LEU A 222 -18.40 -16.98 22.22
CA LEU A 222 -17.94 -16.94 20.83
C LEU A 222 -18.66 -17.91 19.90
N SER A 223 -19.40 -18.93 20.36
CA SER A 223 -20.00 -19.91 19.44
C SER A 223 -21.40 -20.40 19.81
N SER A 224 -21.92 -19.97 20.96
CA SER A 224 -23.11 -20.50 21.62
C SER A 224 -23.04 -22.03 21.82
N ARG A 225 -21.82 -22.58 21.84
CA ARG A 225 -21.50 -24.01 21.97
C ARG A 225 -20.23 -24.15 22.81
N VAL A 226 -20.03 -25.34 23.37
CA VAL A 226 -18.79 -25.70 24.08
C VAL A 226 -18.28 -27.04 23.58
N ASN A 227 -16.96 -27.17 23.50
CA ASN A 227 -16.29 -28.36 22.99
C ASN A 227 -16.09 -29.41 24.11
N ALA A 228 -17.22 -29.98 24.56
CA ALA A 228 -17.30 -30.92 25.69
C ALA A 228 -17.99 -32.25 25.31
N TRP A 229 -17.79 -32.73 24.08
CA TRP A 229 -18.48 -33.90 23.52
C TRP A 229 -18.19 -35.22 24.26
N ASP A 230 -17.14 -35.27 25.07
CA ASP A 230 -16.70 -36.44 25.84
C ASP A 230 -17.14 -36.43 27.32
N GLY A 231 -17.75 -35.35 27.81
CA GLY A 231 -18.42 -35.31 29.11
C GLY A 231 -17.52 -35.55 30.33
N ALA A 232 -16.25 -35.13 30.26
CA ALA A 232 -15.22 -35.46 31.25
C ALA A 232 -15.42 -34.86 32.65
N ASP A 233 -16.08 -33.70 32.78
CA ASP A 233 -16.41 -33.07 34.07
C ASP A 233 -17.81 -32.39 33.99
N TYR A 234 -18.82 -33.06 34.55
CA TYR A 234 -20.20 -32.56 34.57
C TYR A 234 -20.37 -31.31 35.44
N GLU A 235 -19.48 -31.10 36.42
CA GLU A 235 -19.58 -30.01 37.37
C GLU A 235 -19.33 -28.65 36.71
N LEU A 236 -18.22 -28.53 35.96
CA LEU A 236 -17.90 -27.31 35.21
C LEU A 236 -18.98 -26.97 34.17
N ILE A 237 -19.56 -27.99 33.54
CA ILE A 237 -20.64 -27.83 32.57
C ILE A 237 -21.94 -27.38 33.24
N ASP A 238 -22.27 -27.92 34.41
CA ASP A 238 -23.46 -27.52 35.15
C ASP A 238 -23.33 -26.09 35.70
N THR A 239 -22.15 -25.70 36.18
CA THR A 239 -21.86 -24.29 36.51
C THR A 239 -22.04 -23.40 35.29
N LEU A 240 -21.46 -23.75 34.13
CA LEU A 240 -21.63 -22.96 32.91
C LEU A 240 -23.11 -22.79 32.53
N LYS A 241 -23.93 -23.84 32.64
CA LYS A 241 -25.38 -23.75 32.36
C LYS A 241 -26.09 -22.73 33.26
N LEU A 242 -25.64 -22.56 34.50
CA LEU A 242 -26.16 -21.53 35.40
C LEU A 242 -25.71 -20.13 34.96
N LEU A 243 -24.50 -19.99 34.42
CA LEU A 243 -23.97 -18.71 33.92
C LEU A 243 -24.59 -18.28 32.58
N MET A 244 -24.98 -19.22 31.72
CA MET A 244 -25.47 -18.96 30.36
C MET A 244 -26.58 -17.88 30.28
N PRO A 245 -27.65 -17.91 31.11
CA PRO A 245 -28.69 -16.86 31.07
C PRO A 245 -28.15 -15.47 31.39
N VAL A 246 -27.24 -15.35 32.36
CA VAL A 246 -26.62 -14.07 32.75
C VAL A 246 -25.73 -13.56 31.63
N ILE A 247 -24.95 -14.44 30.98
CA ILE A 247 -24.12 -14.10 29.82
C ILE A 247 -24.99 -13.65 28.63
N ASP A 248 -26.08 -14.38 28.33
CA ASP A 248 -26.97 -14.09 27.21
C ASP A 248 -27.76 -12.78 27.39
N GLU A 249 -28.07 -12.40 28.62
CA GLU A 249 -28.72 -11.13 28.94
C GLU A 249 -27.71 -9.98 28.87
N ALA A 250 -26.54 -10.16 29.48
CA ALA A 250 -25.47 -9.16 29.47
C ALA A 250 -24.94 -8.86 28.06
N GLY A 251 -24.81 -9.87 27.20
CA GLY A 251 -24.41 -9.66 25.80
C GLY A 251 -25.39 -8.79 24.98
N LYS A 252 -26.63 -8.65 25.43
CA LYS A 252 -27.66 -7.80 24.79
C LYS A 252 -27.80 -6.42 25.46
N ALA A 253 -27.22 -6.25 26.64
CA ALA A 253 -27.35 -5.05 27.46
C ALA A 253 -26.62 -3.87 26.81
N ALA A 254 -27.37 -2.79 26.53
CA ALA A 254 -26.82 -1.62 25.85
C ALA A 254 -25.92 -0.78 26.76
N ASP A 255 -26.25 -0.70 28.05
CA ASP A 255 -25.49 0.06 29.03
C ASP A 255 -24.30 -0.77 29.56
N ASP A 256 -23.10 -0.21 29.47
CA ASP A 256 -21.87 -0.81 30.03
C ASP A 256 -22.03 -1.11 31.53
N MET A 257 -22.80 -0.31 32.28
CA MET A 257 -23.06 -0.57 33.69
C MET A 257 -23.83 -1.87 33.93
N GLU A 258 -24.79 -2.21 33.07
CA GLU A 258 -25.53 -3.49 33.16
C GLU A 258 -24.57 -4.67 32.92
N ARG A 259 -23.61 -4.53 32.00
CA ARG A 259 -22.58 -5.56 31.75
C ARG A 259 -21.63 -5.74 32.94
N TYR A 260 -21.27 -4.66 33.65
CA TYR A 260 -20.51 -4.76 34.90
C TYR A 260 -21.31 -5.35 36.06
N LEU A 261 -22.62 -5.08 36.16
CA LEU A 261 -23.47 -5.74 37.15
C LEU A 261 -23.55 -7.25 36.91
N ALA A 262 -23.69 -7.67 35.65
CA ALA A 262 -23.62 -9.08 35.28
C ALA A 262 -22.26 -9.70 35.60
N THR A 263 -21.16 -8.96 35.38
CA THR A 263 -19.81 -9.40 35.76
C THR A 263 -19.70 -9.65 37.27
N ASN A 264 -20.21 -8.75 38.10
CA ASN A 264 -20.26 -8.93 39.56
C ASN A 264 -21.09 -10.16 39.95
N HIS A 265 -22.22 -10.37 39.28
CA HIS A 265 -23.06 -11.54 39.54
C HIS A 265 -22.36 -12.85 39.16
N ILE A 266 -21.69 -12.89 38.00
CA ILE A 266 -20.91 -14.07 37.58
C ILE A 266 -19.79 -14.36 38.58
N LEU A 267 -19.06 -13.34 39.06
CA LEU A 267 -18.03 -13.52 40.09
C LEU A 267 -18.59 -14.19 41.36
N LEU A 268 -19.78 -13.78 41.79
CA LEU A 268 -20.45 -14.37 42.94
C LEU A 268 -20.82 -15.84 42.68
N MET A 269 -21.39 -16.14 41.51
CA MET A 269 -21.82 -17.49 41.14
C MET A 269 -20.64 -18.48 41.06
N ILE A 270 -19.44 -18.00 40.72
CA ILE A 270 -18.23 -18.82 40.62
C ILE A 270 -17.35 -18.79 41.89
N TRP A 271 -17.85 -18.22 43.00
CA TRP A 271 -17.12 -18.11 44.27
C TRP A 271 -16.44 -19.40 44.71
N LYS A 272 -17.12 -20.55 44.53
CA LYS A 272 -16.59 -21.86 44.88
C LYS A 272 -15.18 -22.11 44.33
N TYR A 273 -14.93 -21.73 43.08
CA TYR A 273 -13.62 -21.95 42.44
C TYR A 273 -12.55 -21.01 43.03
N PHE A 274 -12.92 -19.79 43.39
CA PHE A 274 -12.02 -18.90 44.13
C PHE A 274 -11.70 -19.46 45.52
N ALA A 275 -12.69 -19.97 46.25
CA ALA A 275 -12.50 -20.56 47.56
C ALA A 275 -11.56 -21.79 47.50
N GLU A 276 -11.73 -22.68 46.51
CA GLU A 276 -10.82 -23.82 46.29
C GLU A 276 -9.37 -23.36 46.09
N ILE A 277 -9.15 -22.33 45.27
CA ILE A 277 -7.80 -21.78 45.00
C ILE A 277 -7.21 -21.11 46.26
N ILE A 278 -8.01 -20.31 46.97
CA ILE A 278 -7.57 -19.62 48.19
C ILE A 278 -7.20 -20.65 49.26
N ASP A 279 -8.03 -21.68 49.47
CA ASP A 279 -7.77 -22.77 50.43
C ASP A 279 -6.52 -23.57 50.07
N GLU A 280 -6.30 -23.88 48.79
CA GLU A 280 -5.09 -24.58 48.33
C GLU A 280 -3.82 -23.76 48.57
N ILE A 281 -3.87 -22.46 48.29
CA ILE A 281 -2.73 -21.56 48.51
C ILE A 281 -2.46 -21.40 50.01
N GLU A 282 -3.50 -21.23 50.83
CA GLU A 282 -3.35 -21.12 52.29
C GLU A 282 -2.76 -22.40 52.89
N LYS A 283 -3.15 -23.60 52.41
CA LYS A 283 -2.56 -24.88 52.84
C LYS A 283 -1.10 -25.04 52.43
N ASN A 284 -0.75 -24.71 51.18
CA ASN A 284 0.61 -24.82 50.68
C ASN A 284 1.57 -23.84 51.37
N SER A 285 1.07 -22.66 51.73
CA SER A 285 1.81 -21.66 52.52
C SER A 285 2.14 -22.18 53.92
N THR A 286 1.21 -22.89 54.59
CA THR A 286 1.47 -23.53 55.89
C THR A 286 2.37 -24.77 55.81
N GLU A 287 2.27 -25.59 54.76
CA GLU A 287 3.10 -26.80 54.61
C GLU A 287 4.57 -26.49 54.27
N ASN A 288 4.83 -25.38 53.57
CA ASN A 288 6.19 -24.91 53.28
C ASN A 288 6.93 -24.35 54.51
N GLU A 289 6.22 -24.01 55.60
CA GLU A 289 6.80 -23.59 56.87
C GLU A 289 7.20 -24.79 57.76
N GLU A 290 6.49 -25.92 57.68
CA GLU A 290 6.79 -27.13 58.48
C GLU A 290 7.99 -27.96 57.98
N GLN A 291 8.54 -27.67 56.79
CA GLN A 291 9.65 -28.43 56.17
C GLN A 291 11.04 -27.74 56.22
N LYS A 292 11.37 -26.98 57.26
CA LYS A 292 12.77 -26.60 57.55
C LYS A 292 13.35 -27.47 58.68
N PRO A 293 14.18 -28.50 58.39
CA PRO A 293 15.07 -29.08 59.39
C PRO A 293 16.29 -28.17 59.61
N GLU A 294 16.65 -28.04 60.89
CA GLU A 294 17.87 -27.43 61.43
C GLU A 294 19.13 -27.80 60.63
N GLN A 295 19.84 -26.78 60.12
CA GLN A 295 21.29 -26.82 59.92
C GLN A 295 21.86 -25.40 59.84
N GLU A 296 21.93 -24.73 61.00
CA GLU A 296 23.05 -23.84 61.27
C GLU A 296 24.17 -24.68 61.88
N GLU A 297 25.30 -24.81 61.17
CA GLU A 297 26.68 -24.80 61.70
C GLU A 297 27.63 -25.41 60.66
N ARG A 298 28.40 -24.56 59.96
CA ARG A 298 29.87 -24.60 59.98
C ARG A 298 30.48 -23.50 59.10
N GLU A 299 31.21 -22.61 59.78
CA GLU A 299 32.51 -22.02 59.43
C GLU A 299 32.90 -22.11 57.93
N GLY A 300 33.04 -21.03 57.17
CA GLY A 300 33.95 -19.91 57.42
C GLY A 300 35.33 -20.18 56.81
N GLN A 301 35.67 -19.55 55.67
CA GLN A 301 37.03 -19.11 55.34
C GLN A 301 37.09 -18.22 54.08
N LYS A 302 38.05 -17.29 54.16
CA LYS A 302 38.37 -16.13 53.31
C LYS A 302 38.85 -16.49 51.89
N GLU A 303 38.62 -15.60 50.90
CA GLU A 303 39.61 -14.67 50.30
C GLU A 303 39.02 -13.95 49.06
N ASN A 304 39.31 -12.64 48.94
CA ASN A 304 39.13 -11.75 47.77
C ASN A 304 40.38 -11.84 46.85
N PRO A 305 40.54 -11.14 45.69
CA PRO A 305 39.64 -10.56 44.67
C PRO A 305 40.17 -10.75 43.19
N ASN A 306 39.66 -9.94 42.24
CA ASN A 306 40.02 -9.72 40.80
C ASN A 306 39.45 -10.74 39.79
N GLU A 307 38.97 -10.36 38.59
CA GLU A 307 39.28 -9.19 37.75
C GLU A 307 38.13 -8.90 36.76
N SER A 308 38.14 -7.66 36.27
CA SER A 308 37.30 -6.93 35.30
C SER A 308 37.09 -7.62 33.94
N GLU A 309 36.04 -7.29 33.16
CA GLU A 309 35.93 -6.23 32.12
C GLU A 309 34.62 -6.57 31.34
N GLU A 310 33.86 -5.75 30.62
CA GLU A 310 33.76 -4.32 30.28
C GLU A 310 32.42 -4.21 29.52
N GLU A 311 31.69 -3.09 29.63
CA GLU A 311 30.84 -2.59 28.54
C GLU A 311 31.31 -1.18 28.16
N PRO A 312 31.24 -0.81 26.86
CA PRO A 312 31.95 0.36 26.33
C PRO A 312 31.20 1.68 26.50
N GLU A 313 32.01 2.73 26.52
CA GLU A 313 31.68 4.15 26.50
C GLU A 313 30.99 4.62 25.20
N GLU A 314 30.18 5.68 25.29
CA GLU A 314 30.11 6.69 24.23
C GLU A 314 30.31 8.10 24.81
N GLU A 315 30.95 8.92 23.98
CA GLU A 315 31.82 10.05 24.30
C GLU A 315 31.12 11.34 24.73
N LYS A 316 31.83 12.12 25.56
CA LYS A 316 31.55 13.52 25.88
C LYS A 316 31.96 14.45 24.75
N GLN A 317 31.07 15.37 24.37
CA GLN A 317 31.47 16.65 23.79
C GLN A 317 32.07 17.56 24.86
N GLY A 318 33.27 18.07 24.59
CA GLY A 318 33.89 19.14 25.36
C GLY A 318 34.10 20.40 24.52
N ASN A 319 33.73 21.53 25.10
CA ASN A 319 34.65 22.61 25.51
C ASN A 319 34.30 24.03 25.03
N THR A 320 34.80 24.98 25.83
CA THR A 320 34.74 26.45 25.81
C THR A 320 33.52 27.02 26.55
N GLY A 321 33.63 27.88 27.56
CA GLY A 321 34.76 28.59 28.14
C GLY A 321 34.31 30.00 28.55
N ALA A 322 34.67 30.38 29.78
CA ALA A 322 34.73 31.75 30.33
C ALA A 322 33.46 32.37 30.97
N GLN A 323 33.59 32.65 32.29
CA GLN A 323 33.42 33.94 33.00
C GLN A 323 32.07 34.67 32.84
N THR A 324 31.37 35.15 33.87
CA THR A 324 31.77 36.05 34.98
C THR A 324 30.58 36.09 35.97
N GLU A 325 30.84 35.96 37.28
CA GLU A 325 30.70 37.00 38.31
C GLU A 325 29.29 37.57 38.64
N GLN A 326 28.92 37.36 39.92
CA GLN A 326 28.33 38.32 40.87
C GLN A 326 26.90 38.85 40.63
N ASN A 327 25.96 38.51 41.52
CA ASN A 327 25.65 39.38 42.66
C ASN A 327 24.61 38.78 43.61
N GLU A 328 24.93 38.88 44.90
CA GLU A 328 24.02 38.80 46.04
C GLU A 328 23.14 40.06 46.07
N ASP A 329 21.85 39.95 46.44
CA ASP A 329 21.33 40.52 47.70
C ASP A 329 19.82 40.27 47.90
N LYS A 330 19.55 39.54 48.99
CA LYS A 330 18.69 39.85 50.14
C LYS A 330 17.26 40.43 49.99
N ILE A 331 16.36 39.61 50.59
CA ILE A 331 15.39 39.93 51.67
C ILE A 331 14.12 40.71 51.30
N ARG A 332 12.98 40.01 51.40
CA ARG A 332 11.97 40.30 52.44
C ARG A 332 11.11 39.06 52.75
N LYS A 333 11.09 38.74 54.05
CA LYS A 333 10.20 37.80 54.74
C LYS A 333 8.85 38.46 55.01
N GLU A 334 7.85 37.63 55.24
CA GLU A 334 6.84 37.64 56.33
C GLU A 334 5.74 36.64 55.87
N ASP A 335 5.18 35.72 56.65
CA ASP A 335 5.32 35.29 58.05
C ASP A 335 4.45 34.01 58.18
N THR A 336 4.96 32.92 58.80
CA THR A 336 4.51 32.29 60.08
C THR A 336 3.03 31.84 60.13
N GLU A 337 2.62 30.71 60.70
CA GLU A 337 3.09 29.83 61.79
C GLU A 337 2.34 28.48 61.64
N GLN A 338 2.97 27.30 61.79
CA GLN A 338 3.09 26.44 63.00
C GLN A 338 1.72 26.00 63.58
N GLU A 339 1.45 24.74 63.96
CA GLU A 339 2.02 23.83 64.98
C GLU A 339 1.24 22.49 64.85
N SER A 340 1.58 21.33 65.40
CA SER A 340 2.67 20.82 66.24
C SER A 340 2.57 19.28 66.29
N GLU A 341 3.73 18.71 66.55
CA GLU A 341 4.04 17.37 67.03
C GLU A 341 3.09 16.84 68.12
N THR A 342 2.93 15.52 68.20
CA THR A 342 3.56 14.66 69.23
C THR A 342 2.98 13.25 69.13
N GLU A 343 3.84 12.23 69.19
CA GLU A 343 3.51 11.06 70.00
C GLU A 343 4.77 10.28 70.39
N ASP A 344 4.66 9.78 71.61
CA ASP A 344 5.71 9.44 72.56
C ASP A 344 6.07 7.96 72.47
N LYS A 345 7.27 7.61 72.94
CA LYS A 345 7.75 6.22 73.01
C LYS A 345 7.07 5.47 74.15
N THR A 346 6.62 4.24 73.91
CA THR A 346 6.63 3.19 74.95
C THR A 346 6.91 1.81 74.34
N GLU A 347 7.94 1.15 74.88
CA GLU A 347 8.30 -0.25 74.65
C GLU A 347 7.39 -1.19 75.45
N ARG A 348 6.93 -2.30 74.85
CA ARG A 348 7.25 -3.69 75.32
C ARG A 348 6.47 -4.78 74.57
N ASN A 349 7.24 -5.84 74.25
CA ASN A 349 6.89 -7.26 74.07
C ASN A 349 5.95 -7.55 72.88
N GLY A 350 6.31 -8.32 71.86
CA GLY A 350 7.11 -9.55 71.87
C GLY A 350 6.15 -10.71 71.60
N GLU A 351 5.78 -10.90 70.33
CA GLU A 351 5.08 -12.05 69.70
C GLU A 351 4.57 -11.58 68.32
N ASP A 352 5.44 -11.41 67.31
CA ASP A 352 5.01 -11.09 65.92
C ASP A 352 6.13 -11.36 64.89
N GLN A 353 6.91 -12.43 65.08
CA GLN A 353 7.90 -12.87 64.07
C GLN A 353 7.45 -14.09 63.24
N GLU A 354 6.34 -14.74 63.61
CA GLU A 354 5.76 -15.84 62.82
C GLU A 354 4.70 -15.32 61.82
N THR A 355 3.99 -14.23 62.14
CA THR A 355 2.93 -13.61 61.32
C THR A 355 3.45 -12.89 60.07
N GLU A 356 4.60 -12.20 60.14
CA GLU A 356 5.19 -11.50 58.98
C GLU A 356 5.79 -12.47 57.93
N GLY A 357 6.22 -13.67 58.33
CA GLY A 357 6.72 -14.70 57.41
C GLY A 357 5.59 -15.34 56.60
N HIS A 358 4.50 -15.69 57.29
CA HIS A 358 3.32 -16.33 56.73
C HIS A 358 2.56 -15.42 55.74
N GLU A 359 2.44 -14.11 56.04
CA GLU A 359 1.80 -13.14 55.12
C GLU A 359 2.62 -12.91 53.83
N ASN A 360 3.95 -12.89 53.93
CA ASN A 360 4.83 -12.73 52.77
C ASN A 360 4.86 -13.97 51.86
N GLY A 361 4.80 -15.18 52.44
CA GLY A 361 4.68 -16.44 51.68
C GLY A 361 3.37 -16.56 50.91
N ARG A 362 2.24 -16.33 51.61
CA ARG A 362 0.87 -16.32 51.03
C ARG A 362 0.74 -15.33 49.88
N THR A 363 1.26 -14.11 50.07
CA THR A 363 1.19 -13.06 49.03
C THR A 363 1.99 -13.42 47.78
N ALA A 364 3.15 -14.07 47.93
CA ALA A 364 3.98 -14.49 46.80
C ALA A 364 3.35 -15.64 45.99
N GLU A 365 2.68 -16.59 46.65
CA GLU A 365 1.95 -17.67 45.98
C GLU A 365 0.71 -17.16 45.23
N LEU A 366 -0.05 -16.24 45.83
CA LEU A 366 -1.17 -15.56 45.16
C LEU A 366 -0.70 -14.76 43.93
N GLN A 367 0.45 -14.10 44.01
CA GLN A 367 1.00 -13.36 42.87
C GLN A 367 1.46 -14.29 41.74
N LYS A 368 2.05 -15.46 42.07
CA LYS A 368 2.36 -16.50 41.07
C LYS A 368 1.10 -17.04 40.41
N PHE A 369 0.06 -17.31 41.20
CA PHE A 369 -1.23 -17.75 40.65
C PHE A 369 -1.84 -16.69 39.73
N LEU A 370 -1.83 -15.41 40.13
CA LEU A 370 -2.30 -14.32 39.29
C LEU A 370 -1.56 -14.27 37.94
N GLN A 371 -0.24 -14.50 37.94
CA GLN A 371 0.54 -14.58 36.71
C GLN A 371 0.14 -15.78 35.85
N GLN A 372 -0.06 -16.96 36.46
CA GLN A 372 -0.54 -18.16 35.76
C GLN A 372 -1.96 -17.98 35.19
N LEU A 373 -2.87 -17.37 35.95
CA LEU A 373 -4.21 -17.02 35.49
C LEU A 373 -4.14 -16.10 34.26
N CYS A 374 -3.30 -15.05 34.32
CA CYS A 374 -3.05 -14.19 33.18
C CYS A 374 -2.48 -14.94 31.97
N GLU A 375 -1.73 -16.02 32.15
CA GLU A 375 -1.16 -16.85 31.07
C GLU A 375 -2.15 -17.86 30.49
N ASN A 376 -3.01 -18.44 31.32
CA ASN A 376 -3.99 -19.46 30.96
C ASN A 376 -5.26 -18.89 30.33
N LEU A 377 -5.65 -17.65 30.66
CA LEU A 377 -6.83 -17.02 30.08
C LEU A 377 -6.73 -16.89 28.55
N PRO A 378 -7.81 -17.15 27.79
CA PRO A 378 -7.84 -17.06 26.33
C PRO A 378 -7.24 -15.77 25.77
N LYS A 379 -6.22 -15.92 24.92
CA LYS A 379 -5.54 -14.78 24.27
C LYS A 379 -6.45 -13.98 23.34
N CYS A 380 -7.49 -14.60 22.78
CA CYS A 380 -8.44 -13.95 21.88
C CYS A 380 -9.36 -12.91 22.54
N VAL A 381 -9.39 -12.86 23.88
CA VAL A 381 -10.21 -11.92 24.68
C VAL A 381 -9.31 -11.00 25.55
N ARG A 382 -7.99 -11.06 25.34
CA ARG A 382 -7.05 -10.18 26.06
C ARG A 382 -7.03 -8.82 25.41
N GLU A 383 -6.96 -7.82 26.28
CA GLU A 383 -6.90 -6.44 25.85
C GLU A 383 -5.53 -5.97 25.41
N SER A 384 -5.60 -4.94 24.59
CA SER A 384 -4.50 -4.07 24.21
C SER A 384 -5.03 -2.65 24.13
N GLY A 385 -4.76 -1.80 25.12
CA GLY A 385 -5.16 -0.38 25.07
C GLY A 385 -5.08 0.35 26.41
N GLY A 386 -4.42 1.52 26.44
CA GLY A 386 -4.31 2.40 27.60
C GLY A 386 -5.44 3.43 27.70
N PHE A 387 -5.62 3.99 28.90
CA PHE A 387 -6.75 4.83 29.28
C PHE A 387 -6.79 6.21 28.60
N GLU A 388 -7.87 6.50 27.88
CA GLU A 388 -8.33 7.88 27.61
C GLU A 388 -9.86 7.96 27.69
N ASP A 389 -10.37 9.07 28.22
CA ASP A 389 -11.80 9.32 28.49
C ASP A 389 -12.53 9.82 27.24
N LYS A 390 -13.71 9.24 26.94
CA LYS A 390 -14.89 9.89 26.33
C LYS A 390 -16.05 8.90 26.10
N GLN A 391 -17.26 9.32 26.46
CA GLN A 391 -18.52 8.73 25.98
C GLN A 391 -18.93 9.39 24.65
N ASN A 392 -19.29 8.61 23.63
CA ASN A 392 -19.83 9.14 22.37
C ASN A 392 -20.78 8.15 21.69
N GLU A 393 -22.09 8.34 21.86
CA GLU A 393 -23.08 7.77 20.93
C GLU A 393 -23.05 8.57 19.62
N CYS A 394 -22.50 8.00 18.56
CA CYS A 394 -22.59 8.56 17.21
C CYS A 394 -23.72 7.87 16.44
N GLY A 395 -24.85 8.55 16.30
CA GLY A 395 -25.94 8.12 15.42
C GLY A 395 -25.56 8.29 13.95
N ILE A 396 -25.29 7.18 13.26
CA ILE A 396 -25.06 7.14 11.81
C ILE A 396 -26.11 6.20 11.21
N PRO A 397 -26.82 6.58 10.14
CA PRO A 397 -27.69 5.66 9.42
C PRO A 397 -26.87 4.54 8.76
N ALA A 398 -27.43 3.31 8.74
CA ALA A 398 -26.83 2.14 8.12
C ALA A 398 -26.39 2.45 6.67
N SER A 399 -25.14 2.14 6.32
CA SER A 399 -24.58 2.40 4.99
C SER A 399 -24.66 1.17 4.09
N GLU A 400 -25.07 1.40 2.84
CA GLU A 400 -25.20 0.38 1.77
C GLU A 400 -23.86 0.14 1.04
N THR A 401 -22.73 0.05 1.75
CA THR A 401 -21.37 0.01 1.15
C THR A 401 -20.82 -1.40 0.92
N GLU A 402 -21.67 -2.44 0.89
CA GLU A 402 -21.29 -3.84 0.65
C GLU A 402 -20.48 -4.07 -0.64
N ALA A 403 -20.75 -3.29 -1.69
CA ALA A 403 -20.09 -3.41 -2.99
C ALA A 403 -18.78 -2.61 -3.11
N SER A 404 -18.37 -1.87 -2.08
CA SER A 404 -17.27 -0.91 -2.18
C SER A 404 -15.90 -1.52 -1.84
N SER A 405 -15.79 -2.29 -0.73
CA SER A 405 -14.50 -2.79 -0.25
C SER A 405 -13.88 -3.86 -1.14
N ASP A 406 -14.67 -4.84 -1.58
CA ASP A 406 -14.17 -5.96 -2.40
C ASP A 406 -13.74 -5.43 -3.77
N ASN A 407 -14.55 -4.54 -4.36
CA ASN A 407 -14.19 -3.86 -5.60
C ASN A 407 -12.96 -2.96 -5.42
N ALA A 408 -12.79 -2.30 -4.26
CA ALA A 408 -11.62 -1.49 -3.97
C ALA A 408 -10.35 -2.34 -3.90
N LEU A 409 -10.36 -3.47 -3.18
CA LEU A 409 -9.22 -4.40 -3.16
C LEU A 409 -8.91 -4.91 -4.57
N GLN A 410 -9.93 -5.36 -5.32
CA GLN A 410 -9.72 -5.85 -6.68
C GLN A 410 -9.15 -4.78 -7.61
N LYS A 411 -9.54 -3.52 -7.42
CA LYS A 411 -8.99 -2.37 -8.15
C LYS A 411 -7.52 -2.12 -7.79
N ILE A 412 -7.17 -2.12 -6.50
CA ILE A 412 -5.78 -2.00 -6.03
C ILE A 412 -4.91 -3.11 -6.65
N LEU A 413 -5.35 -4.36 -6.55
CA LEU A 413 -4.64 -5.51 -7.10
C LEU A 413 -4.46 -5.40 -8.62
N TYR A 414 -5.49 -4.93 -9.34
CA TYR A 414 -5.42 -4.74 -10.78
C TYR A 414 -4.44 -3.63 -11.17
N GLU A 415 -4.46 -2.49 -10.47
CA GLU A 415 -3.58 -1.35 -10.73
C GLU A 415 -2.10 -1.73 -10.49
N MET A 416 -1.80 -2.37 -9.36
CA MET A 416 -0.44 -2.86 -9.07
C MET A 416 0.06 -3.86 -10.12
N ALA A 417 -0.78 -4.82 -10.51
CA ALA A 417 -0.44 -5.81 -11.53
C ALA A 417 -0.24 -5.17 -12.91
N LYS A 418 -1.05 -4.15 -13.24
CA LYS A 418 -0.93 -3.39 -14.48
C LYS A 418 0.38 -2.61 -14.52
N GLU A 419 0.73 -1.89 -13.47
CA GLU A 419 1.97 -1.12 -13.39
C GLU A 419 3.20 -2.03 -13.53
N THR A 420 3.23 -3.14 -12.80
CA THR A 420 4.31 -4.15 -12.90
C THR A 420 4.42 -4.72 -14.31
N LEU A 421 3.30 -4.99 -14.97
CA LEU A 421 3.28 -5.49 -16.33
C LEU A 421 3.78 -4.44 -17.33
N ASP A 422 3.34 -3.20 -17.18
CA ASP A 422 3.72 -2.10 -18.06
C ASP A 422 5.24 -1.87 -17.98
N GLU A 423 5.84 -1.94 -16.80
CA GLU A 423 7.29 -1.91 -16.63
C GLU A 423 8.00 -3.06 -17.34
N LYS A 424 7.49 -4.30 -17.20
CA LYS A 424 8.05 -5.48 -17.89
C LYS A 424 7.98 -5.34 -19.41
N ILE A 425 6.84 -4.89 -19.93
CA ILE A 425 6.67 -4.66 -21.38
C ILE A 425 7.66 -3.60 -21.87
N GLN A 426 7.87 -2.52 -21.11
CA GLN A 426 8.82 -1.47 -21.49
C GLN A 426 10.27 -2.00 -21.50
N LYS A 427 10.64 -2.87 -20.56
CA LYS A 427 11.94 -3.55 -20.56
C LYS A 427 12.09 -4.50 -21.76
N GLU A 428 11.08 -5.32 -22.04
CA GLU A 428 11.04 -6.22 -23.22
C GLU A 428 11.23 -5.43 -24.53
N ILE A 429 10.53 -4.29 -24.70
CA ILE A 429 10.66 -3.41 -25.87
C ILE A 429 12.07 -2.84 -25.96
N PHE A 430 12.63 -2.35 -24.85
CA PHE A 430 13.97 -1.77 -24.83
C PHE A 430 15.04 -2.80 -25.21
N GLU A 431 14.99 -4.00 -24.64
CA GLU A 431 15.90 -5.10 -24.97
C GLU A 431 15.80 -5.50 -26.45
N HIS A 432 14.58 -5.56 -26.99
CA HIS A 432 14.36 -5.85 -28.40
C HIS A 432 14.98 -4.79 -29.31
N LEU A 433 14.71 -3.51 -29.06
CA LEU A 433 15.27 -2.38 -29.83
C LEU A 433 16.80 -2.31 -29.72
N GLN A 434 17.36 -2.63 -28.55
CA GLN A 434 18.80 -2.66 -28.33
C GLN A 434 19.44 -3.80 -29.14
N LYS A 435 18.78 -4.95 -29.23
CA LYS A 435 19.22 -6.07 -30.08
C LYS A 435 19.19 -5.70 -31.57
N GLU A 436 18.10 -5.09 -32.04
CA GLU A 436 18.00 -4.59 -33.43
C GLU A 436 19.13 -3.62 -33.77
N LEU A 437 19.46 -2.70 -32.85
CA LEU A 437 20.57 -1.76 -33.05
C LEU A 437 21.93 -2.49 -33.22
N MET A 438 22.17 -3.57 -32.48
CA MET A 438 23.41 -4.35 -32.59
C MET A 438 23.50 -5.15 -33.89
N GLU A 439 22.37 -5.54 -34.49
CA GLU A 439 22.32 -6.33 -35.72
C GLU A 439 22.51 -5.48 -36.99
N ILE A 440 22.37 -4.15 -36.90
CA ILE A 440 22.54 -3.24 -38.04
C ILE A 440 24.03 -3.16 -38.45
N PRO A 441 24.39 -3.50 -39.71
CA PRO A 441 25.75 -3.37 -40.20
C PRO A 441 26.06 -1.91 -40.55
N PHE A 442 26.91 -1.26 -39.76
CA PHE A 442 27.38 0.11 -40.01
C PHE A 442 28.58 0.12 -41.00
N GLU A 443 28.66 1.16 -41.84
CA GLU A 443 29.77 1.34 -42.77
C GLU A 443 31.05 1.84 -42.06
N GLU A 444 32.18 1.75 -42.76
CA GLU A 444 33.51 2.13 -42.30
C GLU A 444 33.54 3.53 -41.67
N GLY A 445 34.07 3.63 -40.45
CA GLY A 445 34.15 4.85 -39.65
C GLY A 445 32.93 5.09 -38.77
N HIS A 446 31.75 4.55 -39.14
CA HIS A 446 30.57 4.52 -38.27
C HIS A 446 30.49 3.24 -37.45
N ASP A 447 31.11 2.14 -37.90
CA ASP A 447 31.27 0.90 -37.16
C ASP A 447 32.15 1.05 -35.90
N LEU A 448 33.16 1.92 -35.96
CA LEU A 448 34.14 2.13 -34.89
C LEU A 448 33.60 2.85 -33.65
N VAL A 449 32.62 3.75 -33.79
CA VAL A 449 32.05 4.50 -32.66
C VAL A 449 31.09 3.64 -31.83
N GLN A 450 30.96 3.92 -30.54
CA GLN A 450 29.96 3.23 -29.70
C GLN A 450 28.56 3.75 -30.03
N LYS A 451 27.55 2.88 -29.98
CA LYS A 451 26.13 3.27 -30.17
C LYS A 451 25.35 2.87 -28.93
N LYS A 452 24.60 3.83 -28.38
CA LYS A 452 23.76 3.60 -27.21
C LYS A 452 22.33 4.01 -27.51
N LEU A 453 21.40 3.07 -27.35
CA LEU A 453 19.98 3.37 -27.45
C LEU A 453 19.51 4.02 -26.15
N CYS A 454 18.73 5.09 -26.28
CA CYS A 454 18.08 5.78 -25.17
C CYS A 454 16.56 5.72 -25.37
N ARG A 455 15.82 5.18 -24.40
CA ARG A 455 14.36 5.23 -24.37
C ARG A 455 13.92 5.47 -22.93
N LYS A 456 13.26 6.61 -22.66
CA LYS A 456 12.73 6.92 -21.33
C LYS A 456 11.57 5.97 -21.01
N THR A 457 11.73 5.09 -20.01
CA THR A 457 10.70 4.13 -19.56
C THR A 457 9.70 4.78 -18.60
N GLU A 458 10.22 5.64 -17.73
CA GLU A 458 9.47 6.46 -16.77
C GLU A 458 9.28 7.88 -17.30
N ILE A 459 8.08 8.42 -17.11
CA ILE A 459 7.70 9.76 -17.54
C ILE A 459 7.45 10.60 -16.29
N SER A 460 8.32 11.58 -16.04
CA SER A 460 8.16 12.53 -14.94
C SER A 460 6.99 13.49 -15.18
N ASP A 461 6.43 14.05 -14.11
CA ASP A 461 5.35 15.04 -14.22
C ASP A 461 5.77 16.32 -14.96
N PHE A 462 7.06 16.67 -14.89
CA PHE A 462 7.65 17.74 -15.71
C PHE A 462 7.45 17.50 -17.21
N LEU A 463 7.67 16.26 -17.69
CA LEU A 463 7.48 15.90 -19.10
C LEU A 463 6.01 15.97 -19.52
N LYS A 464 5.08 15.60 -18.62
CA LYS A 464 3.64 15.74 -18.87
C LYS A 464 3.26 17.20 -19.07
N LEU A 465 3.69 18.08 -18.16
CA LEU A 465 3.46 19.53 -18.25
C LEU A 465 4.09 20.13 -19.52
N GLN A 466 5.30 19.71 -19.87
CA GLN A 466 5.98 20.16 -21.08
C GLN A 466 5.23 19.73 -22.36
N THR A 467 4.65 18.53 -22.36
CA THR A 467 3.82 18.05 -23.47
C THR A 467 2.56 18.89 -23.63
N GLU A 468 1.88 19.26 -22.54
CA GLU A 468 0.71 20.13 -22.55
C GLU A 468 1.01 21.52 -23.15
N LYS A 469 2.17 22.11 -22.84
CA LYS A 469 2.65 23.37 -23.44
C LYS A 469 2.65 23.29 -24.98
N TYR A 470 3.26 22.23 -25.54
CA TYR A 470 3.36 22.06 -26.99
C TYR A 470 2.01 21.71 -27.64
N GLU A 471 1.16 20.94 -26.96
CA GLU A 471 -0.19 20.64 -27.46
C GLU A 471 -1.05 21.88 -27.68
N GLY A 472 -0.96 22.85 -26.75
CA GLY A 472 -1.65 24.14 -26.87
C GLY A 472 -1.28 24.86 -28.18
N GLN A 473 0.00 24.86 -28.55
CA GLN A 473 0.52 25.49 -29.76
C GLN A 473 0.15 24.70 -31.03
N LEU A 474 0.11 23.36 -30.97
CA LEU A 474 -0.18 22.50 -32.11
C LEU A 474 -1.65 22.48 -32.52
N LYS A 475 -2.58 22.91 -31.66
CA LYS A 475 -4.03 22.76 -31.87
C LYS A 475 -4.52 23.33 -33.22
N GLN A 476 -4.02 24.50 -33.63
CA GLN A 476 -4.42 25.13 -34.89
C GLN A 476 -3.81 24.41 -36.10
N VAL A 477 -2.54 24.04 -36.03
CA VAL A 477 -1.80 23.33 -37.09
C VAL A 477 -2.41 21.95 -37.33
N LYS A 478 -2.70 21.20 -36.26
CA LYS A 478 -3.43 19.91 -36.30
C LYS A 478 -4.77 20.04 -36.99
N LYS A 479 -5.58 21.04 -36.61
CA LYS A 479 -6.89 21.29 -37.23
C LYS A 479 -6.76 21.54 -38.74
N ARG A 480 -5.77 22.34 -39.16
CA ARG A 480 -5.52 22.63 -40.60
C ARG A 480 -5.05 21.38 -41.36
N LEU A 481 -4.11 20.61 -40.80
CA LEU A 481 -3.67 19.31 -41.35
C LEU A 481 -4.85 18.37 -41.55
N ARG A 482 -5.63 18.18 -40.48
CA ARG A 482 -6.81 17.32 -40.45
C ARG A 482 -7.80 17.70 -41.55
N LEU A 483 -8.13 18.98 -41.71
CA LEU A 483 -9.08 19.44 -42.73
C LEU A 483 -8.58 19.21 -44.16
N LYS A 484 -7.28 19.32 -44.41
CA LYS A 484 -6.69 19.14 -45.75
C LYS A 484 -6.44 17.67 -46.11
N LEU A 485 -6.02 16.86 -45.14
CA LEU A 485 -5.57 15.48 -45.36
C LEU A 485 -6.63 14.42 -45.13
N LEU A 486 -7.56 14.59 -44.16
CA LEU A 486 -8.64 13.61 -43.97
C LEU A 486 -9.47 13.34 -45.24
N PRO A 487 -9.83 14.34 -46.07
CA PRO A 487 -10.55 14.07 -47.31
C PRO A 487 -9.76 13.18 -48.27
N ILE A 488 -8.44 13.36 -48.35
CA ILE A 488 -7.54 12.59 -49.21
C ILE A 488 -7.49 11.13 -48.73
N LEU A 489 -7.34 10.93 -47.41
CA LEU A 489 -7.29 9.60 -46.79
C LEU A 489 -8.67 8.90 -46.83
N LYS A 490 -9.77 9.63 -46.66
CA LYS A 490 -11.14 9.09 -46.79
C LYS A 490 -11.46 8.66 -48.22
N ASN A 491 -10.97 9.40 -49.22
CA ASN A 491 -11.12 9.02 -50.63
C ASN A 491 -10.34 7.73 -51.00
N GLN A 492 -9.43 7.27 -50.14
CA GLN A 492 -8.73 5.99 -50.28
C GLN A 492 -9.50 4.82 -49.64
N LYS A 493 -10.51 5.08 -48.79
CA LYS A 493 -11.33 4.01 -48.19
C LYS A 493 -12.31 3.44 -49.22
N GLU A 494 -12.77 2.21 -48.96
CA GLU A 494 -13.77 1.58 -49.82
C GLU A 494 -15.03 2.44 -49.86
N ARG A 495 -15.47 2.79 -51.07
CA ARG A 495 -16.67 3.60 -51.27
C ARG A 495 -17.64 2.88 -52.18
N THR A 496 -18.92 2.96 -51.83
CA THR A 496 -20.00 2.49 -52.69
C THR A 496 -20.70 3.71 -53.27
N GLU A 497 -20.56 3.91 -54.57
CA GLU A 497 -21.39 4.86 -55.30
C GLU A 497 -22.77 4.23 -55.52
N HIS A 498 -23.79 4.91 -55.02
CA HIS A 498 -25.20 4.53 -55.13
C HIS A 498 -25.89 5.37 -56.20
N LYS A 499 -27.10 4.98 -56.63
CA LYS A 499 -27.91 5.71 -57.61
C LYS A 499 -27.21 5.92 -58.95
N LEU A 500 -26.64 4.86 -59.50
CA LEU A 500 -26.09 4.84 -60.85
C LEU A 500 -27.16 4.34 -61.84
N PHE A 501 -27.20 4.91 -63.05
CA PHE A 501 -28.12 4.45 -64.11
C PHE A 501 -27.68 3.15 -64.78
N LEU A 502 -26.38 2.82 -64.69
CA LEU A 502 -25.77 1.65 -65.28
C LEU A 502 -24.72 1.07 -64.32
N GLY A 503 -24.66 -0.25 -64.19
CA GLY A 503 -23.66 -0.93 -63.37
C GLY A 503 -23.81 -2.46 -63.34
N ARG A 504 -22.80 -3.15 -62.80
CA ARG A 504 -22.81 -4.63 -62.70
C ARG A 504 -23.58 -5.16 -61.48
N ARG A 505 -23.84 -4.31 -60.47
CA ARG A 505 -24.53 -4.67 -59.23
C ARG A 505 -25.72 -3.75 -59.01
N VAL A 506 -26.87 -4.34 -58.70
CA VAL A 506 -28.10 -3.60 -58.37
C VAL A 506 -28.04 -3.09 -56.93
N ASP A 507 -28.45 -1.85 -56.73
CA ASP A 507 -28.61 -1.22 -55.44
C ASP A 507 -30.01 -1.49 -54.89
N LEU A 508 -30.15 -2.61 -54.17
CA LEU A 508 -31.42 -3.07 -53.59
C LEU A 508 -32.14 -1.99 -52.77
N ARG A 509 -31.40 -1.06 -52.15
CA ARG A 509 -31.98 0.05 -51.37
C ARG A 509 -32.70 1.08 -52.25
N ASN A 510 -32.30 1.21 -53.51
CA ASN A 510 -32.80 2.22 -54.44
C ASN A 510 -33.54 1.59 -55.64
N ILE A 511 -33.94 0.32 -55.56
CA ILE A 511 -34.53 -0.41 -56.70
C ILE A 511 -35.87 0.18 -57.16
N ALA A 512 -36.63 0.80 -56.25
CA ALA A 512 -37.90 1.47 -56.55
C ALA A 512 -37.74 2.99 -56.76
N ALA A 513 -36.51 3.50 -56.93
CA ALA A 513 -36.28 4.92 -57.13
C ALA A 513 -36.91 5.39 -58.46
N PRO A 514 -37.81 6.40 -58.45
CA PRO A 514 -38.48 6.88 -59.67
C PRO A 514 -37.53 7.40 -60.74
N SER A 515 -36.31 7.78 -60.36
CA SER A 515 -35.28 8.26 -61.27
C SER A 515 -34.67 7.16 -62.16
N GLY A 516 -34.92 5.88 -61.90
CA GLY A 516 -34.34 4.76 -62.67
C GLY A 516 -32.86 4.48 -62.38
N ALA A 517 -32.25 5.22 -61.45
CA ALA A 517 -30.87 5.05 -61.05
C ALA A 517 -30.74 3.95 -59.97
N VAL A 518 -30.77 2.69 -60.41
CA VAL A 518 -30.90 1.51 -59.52
C VAL A 518 -29.61 0.71 -59.33
N PHE A 519 -28.47 1.16 -59.86
CA PHE A 519 -27.20 0.43 -59.77
C PHE A 519 -26.28 1.02 -58.70
N LYS A 520 -25.36 0.18 -58.20
CA LYS A 520 -24.25 0.58 -57.34
C LYS A 520 -22.92 0.10 -57.88
N LYS A 521 -21.86 0.84 -57.56
CA LYS A 521 -20.48 0.47 -57.85
C LYS A 521 -19.64 0.58 -56.58
N GLN A 522 -19.10 -0.55 -56.14
CA GLN A 522 -18.05 -0.54 -55.12
C GLN A 522 -16.73 -0.19 -55.80
N GLN A 523 -16.07 0.84 -55.27
CA GLN A 523 -14.70 1.13 -55.58
C GLN A 523 -13.85 0.61 -54.42
N PRO A 524 -12.97 -0.37 -54.67
CA PRO A 524 -12.13 -0.94 -53.61
C PRO A 524 -11.25 0.16 -53.02
N GLY A 525 -11.17 0.20 -51.69
CA GLY A 525 -10.24 1.09 -51.01
C GLY A 525 -8.80 0.66 -51.28
N LYS A 526 -7.89 1.63 -51.42
CA LYS A 526 -6.45 1.38 -51.39
C LYS A 526 -5.97 1.64 -49.96
N LYS A 527 -5.41 0.63 -49.30
CA LYS A 527 -4.71 0.84 -48.03
C LYS A 527 -3.44 1.63 -48.32
N LEU A 528 -3.14 2.63 -47.49
CA LEU A 528 -1.91 3.40 -47.59
C LEU A 528 -0.74 2.49 -47.24
N ASP A 529 0.11 2.22 -48.22
CA ASP A 529 1.26 1.33 -48.12
C ASP A 529 2.53 2.16 -47.85
N ILE A 530 2.49 2.95 -46.79
CA ILE A 530 3.52 3.93 -46.42
C ILE A 530 3.93 3.78 -44.95
N CYS A 531 5.22 3.92 -44.67
CA CYS A 531 5.76 4.12 -43.32
C CYS A 531 6.66 5.36 -43.28
N VAL A 532 6.77 5.95 -42.10
CA VAL A 532 7.48 7.22 -41.89
C VAL A 532 8.53 7.05 -40.78
N ALA A 533 9.69 7.67 -40.94
CA ALA A 533 10.62 7.91 -39.85
C ALA A 533 10.93 9.41 -39.76
N VAL A 534 11.07 9.92 -38.55
CA VAL A 534 11.45 11.30 -38.25
C VAL A 534 12.73 11.25 -37.43
N LEU A 535 13.81 11.76 -38.00
CA LEU A 535 15.10 11.88 -37.35
C LEU A 535 15.32 13.34 -36.95
N VAL A 536 15.55 13.57 -35.66
CA VAL A 536 15.74 14.89 -35.06
C VAL A 536 17.18 15.01 -34.55
N ASP A 537 17.85 16.08 -34.95
CA ASP A 537 19.13 16.47 -34.39
C ASP A 537 18.91 16.97 -32.96
N ASN A 538 19.59 16.36 -32.00
CA ASN A 538 19.58 16.75 -30.61
C ASN A 538 20.94 17.34 -30.20
N SER A 539 21.72 17.89 -31.13
CA SER A 539 23.00 18.52 -30.83
C SER A 539 22.84 19.86 -30.08
N PHE A 540 23.90 20.37 -29.46
CA PHE A 540 23.85 21.67 -28.76
C PHE A 540 23.49 22.86 -29.65
N SER A 541 23.73 22.81 -30.95
CA SER A 541 23.35 23.89 -31.88
C SER A 541 21.83 24.09 -31.94
N MET A 542 21.08 23.02 -31.67
CA MET A 542 19.61 23.03 -31.62
C MET A 542 19.04 23.73 -30.38
N CYS A 543 19.86 24.28 -29.47
CA CYS A 543 19.38 24.89 -28.24
C CYS A 543 18.42 26.08 -28.45
N GLY A 544 17.52 26.29 -27.48
CA GLY A 544 16.54 27.38 -27.49
C GLY A 544 15.36 27.11 -28.43
N GLU A 545 14.93 28.14 -29.18
CA GLU A 545 13.76 28.05 -30.04
C GLU A 545 13.89 26.97 -31.12
N ARG A 546 15.11 26.64 -31.57
CA ARG A 546 15.33 25.62 -32.62
C ARG A 546 14.81 24.25 -32.18
N MET A 547 15.10 23.85 -30.94
CA MET A 547 14.61 22.61 -30.36
C MET A 547 13.08 22.62 -30.20
N ASP A 548 12.52 23.73 -29.71
CA ASP A 548 11.06 23.87 -29.55
C ASP A 548 10.36 23.69 -30.90
N HIS A 549 10.88 24.27 -31.99
CA HIS A 549 10.34 24.09 -33.35
C HIS A 549 10.52 22.66 -33.86
N ALA A 550 11.66 22.02 -33.59
CA ALA A 550 11.92 20.63 -33.97
C ALA A 550 10.94 19.66 -33.28
N ILE A 551 10.72 19.84 -31.97
CA ILE A 551 9.76 19.06 -31.18
C ILE A 551 8.33 19.28 -31.70
N LEU A 552 7.94 20.52 -31.96
CA LEU A 552 6.63 20.84 -32.52
C LEU A 552 6.42 20.15 -33.88
N ALA A 553 7.42 20.20 -34.76
CA ALA A 553 7.35 19.52 -36.06
C ALA A 553 7.28 17.99 -35.91
N ALA A 554 8.08 17.39 -35.03
CA ALA A 554 8.08 15.96 -34.77
C ALA A 554 6.73 15.47 -34.18
N LEU A 555 6.18 16.19 -33.18
CA LEU A 555 4.85 15.91 -32.62
C LEU A 555 3.75 16.03 -33.68
N CYS A 556 3.82 17.06 -34.52
CA CYS A 556 2.86 17.28 -35.60
C CYS A 556 2.86 16.12 -36.62
N LEU A 557 4.05 15.65 -37.01
CA LEU A 557 4.23 14.50 -37.89
C LEU A 557 3.75 13.20 -37.24
N TYR A 558 4.12 12.98 -35.97
CA TYR A 558 3.70 11.81 -35.19
C TYR A 558 2.17 11.74 -35.11
N ASP A 559 1.52 12.81 -34.61
CA ASP A 559 0.06 12.84 -34.45
C ASP A 559 -0.67 12.67 -35.79
N PHE A 560 -0.13 13.25 -36.88
CA PHE A 560 -0.66 13.03 -38.22
C PHE A 560 -0.58 11.56 -38.66
N CYS A 561 0.56 10.91 -38.45
CA CYS A 561 0.76 9.50 -38.81
C CYS A 561 -0.19 8.60 -37.98
N MET A 562 -0.31 8.88 -36.69
CA MET A 562 -1.20 8.18 -35.77
C MET A 562 -2.68 8.29 -36.19
N GLU A 563 -3.17 9.50 -36.49
CA GLU A 563 -4.55 9.69 -36.98
C GLU A 563 -4.82 9.02 -38.34
N SER A 564 -3.76 8.84 -39.14
CA SER A 564 -3.82 8.27 -40.48
C SER A 564 -3.56 6.75 -40.52
N GLU A 565 -3.34 6.11 -39.37
CA GLU A 565 -2.94 4.70 -39.26
C GLU A 565 -1.64 4.37 -40.04
N ILE A 566 -0.71 5.34 -40.11
CA ILE A 566 0.60 5.20 -40.75
C ILE A 566 1.64 4.87 -39.67
N PRO A 567 2.39 3.77 -39.79
CA PRO A 567 3.48 3.47 -38.85
C PRO A 567 4.56 4.55 -38.89
N VAL A 568 4.96 5.04 -37.71
CA VAL A 568 5.92 6.14 -37.57
C VAL A 568 7.00 5.82 -36.54
N LEU A 569 8.26 6.02 -36.93
CA LEU A 569 9.44 5.99 -36.05
C LEU A 569 9.85 7.44 -35.76
N VAL A 570 10.12 7.80 -34.50
CA VAL A 570 10.67 9.12 -34.14
C VAL A 570 11.92 8.93 -33.31
N CYS A 571 13.06 9.37 -33.86
CA CYS A 571 14.37 9.24 -33.24
C CYS A 571 15.05 10.60 -33.07
N GLY A 572 15.68 10.83 -31.93
CA GLY A 572 16.65 11.91 -31.72
C GLY A 572 18.07 11.38 -31.73
N HIS A 573 19.09 12.20 -32.04
CA HIS A 573 20.48 11.76 -31.93
C HIS A 573 21.44 12.86 -31.50
N HIS A 574 22.50 12.47 -30.80
CA HIS A 574 23.65 13.32 -30.49
C HIS A 574 24.88 12.45 -30.18
N THR A 575 26.05 13.07 -30.10
CA THR A 575 27.28 12.45 -29.55
C THR A 575 27.46 12.84 -28.09
N ASP A 576 28.42 12.21 -27.41
CA ASP A 576 28.81 12.64 -26.05
C ASP A 576 29.38 14.08 -25.98
N GLY A 577 29.76 14.67 -27.12
CA GLY A 577 30.25 16.04 -27.23
C GLY A 577 31.70 16.25 -26.82
N TYR A 578 32.41 15.20 -26.42
CA TYR A 578 33.82 15.30 -26.02
C TYR A 578 34.74 15.11 -27.22
N ARG A 579 35.96 15.66 -27.11
CA ARG A 579 37.02 15.37 -28.08
C ARG A 579 37.66 14.04 -27.74
N HIS A 580 37.71 13.14 -28.71
CA HIS A 580 38.30 11.81 -28.55
C HIS A 580 39.46 11.62 -29.52
N GLU A 581 40.58 11.09 -29.02
CA GLU A 581 41.71 10.69 -29.88
C GLU A 581 41.39 9.41 -30.66
N ASN A 582 40.75 8.44 -30.00
CA ASN A 582 40.27 7.20 -30.62
C ASN A 582 38.76 7.27 -30.87
N LEU A 583 38.33 6.93 -32.09
CA LEU A 583 36.90 6.89 -32.43
C LEU A 583 36.09 5.87 -31.61
N LYS A 584 36.75 4.85 -31.05
CA LYS A 584 36.11 3.84 -30.19
C LYS A 584 35.62 4.37 -28.85
N ASP A 585 36.10 5.55 -28.45
CA ASP A 585 35.71 6.21 -27.21
C ASP A 585 34.54 7.17 -27.42
N GLU A 586 34.25 7.56 -28.67
CA GLU A 586 33.09 8.38 -29.01
C GLU A 586 31.80 7.54 -28.94
N THR A 587 30.82 8.05 -28.20
CA THR A 587 29.48 7.45 -28.12
C THR A 587 28.45 8.26 -28.89
N VAL A 588 27.73 7.60 -29.79
CA VAL A 588 26.53 8.12 -30.46
C VAL A 588 25.29 7.63 -29.72
N TYR A 589 24.51 8.56 -29.19
CA TYR A 589 23.25 8.30 -28.51
C TYR A 589 22.10 8.39 -29.51
N LEU A 590 21.30 7.32 -29.59
CA LEU A 590 20.10 7.23 -30.42
C LEU A 590 18.88 7.18 -29.52
N HIS A 591 18.13 8.29 -29.44
CA HIS A 591 16.93 8.41 -28.61
C HIS A 591 15.72 7.90 -29.38
N CYS A 592 15.19 6.72 -29.03
CA CYS A 592 13.94 6.21 -29.59
C CYS A 592 12.75 6.79 -28.82
N CYS A 593 12.15 7.85 -29.35
CA CYS A 593 11.01 8.52 -28.74
C CYS A 593 9.68 7.86 -29.11
N ALA A 594 9.54 7.40 -30.35
CA ALA A 594 8.42 6.56 -30.80
C ALA A 594 8.95 5.47 -31.71
N ASP A 595 8.41 4.25 -31.61
CA ASP A 595 8.73 3.16 -32.51
C ASP A 595 7.52 2.86 -33.42
N PHE A 596 7.69 2.02 -34.44
CA PHE A 596 6.59 1.68 -35.36
C PHE A 596 5.39 1.03 -34.63
N GLU A 597 5.63 0.39 -33.49
CA GLU A 597 4.57 0.00 -32.56
C GLU A 597 4.20 1.16 -31.64
N THR A 598 2.92 1.52 -31.66
CA THR A 598 2.37 2.65 -30.93
C THR A 598 2.40 2.43 -29.42
N ASP A 599 2.95 3.39 -28.68
CA ASP A 599 3.02 3.40 -27.22
C ASP A 599 2.40 4.70 -26.67
N GLU A 600 1.57 4.58 -25.63
CA GLU A 600 0.88 5.71 -24.99
C GLU A 600 1.87 6.78 -24.49
N LYS A 601 3.12 6.38 -24.21
CA LYS A 601 4.17 7.25 -23.71
C LYS A 601 4.95 8.02 -24.79
N ASP A 602 4.74 7.71 -26.08
CA ASP A 602 5.53 8.27 -27.19
C ASP A 602 5.53 9.81 -27.20
N ARG A 603 4.35 10.41 -27.02
CA ARG A 603 4.17 11.87 -27.07
C ARG A 603 5.01 12.58 -26.00
N PHE A 604 5.07 12.01 -24.79
CA PHE A 604 5.90 12.53 -23.71
C PHE A 604 7.40 12.40 -23.99
N ARG A 605 7.83 11.32 -24.66
CA ARG A 605 9.25 11.14 -25.05
C ARG A 605 9.66 12.11 -26.15
N ILE A 606 8.79 12.37 -27.12
CA ILE A 606 9.06 13.35 -28.19
C ILE A 606 9.14 14.76 -27.61
N ALA A 607 8.18 15.14 -26.74
CA ALA A 607 8.19 16.44 -26.06
C ALA A 607 9.42 16.62 -25.14
N GLY A 608 9.97 15.52 -24.64
CA GLY A 608 11.11 15.49 -23.73
C GLY A 608 12.48 15.40 -24.38
N MET A 609 12.60 15.61 -25.69
CA MET A 609 13.89 15.72 -26.36
C MET A 609 14.62 16.98 -25.88
N GLN A 610 15.95 16.89 -25.78
CA GLN A 610 16.80 17.98 -25.32
C GLN A 610 18.10 18.02 -26.14
N PRO A 611 18.72 19.21 -26.29
CA PRO A 611 20.00 19.36 -26.97
C PRO A 611 21.16 18.94 -26.07
N TYR A 612 22.14 18.21 -26.62
CA TYR A 612 23.33 17.68 -25.97
C TYR A 612 24.48 17.58 -26.98
N GLY A 613 25.72 17.54 -26.50
CA GLY A 613 26.92 17.24 -27.31
C GLY A 613 26.92 17.79 -28.75
N SER A 614 27.38 16.95 -29.68
CA SER A 614 27.46 17.29 -31.10
C SER A 614 26.67 16.29 -31.97
N ASN A 615 26.79 16.33 -33.31
CA ASN A 615 26.04 15.47 -34.23
C ASN A 615 26.94 14.61 -35.12
N ARG A 616 26.66 13.29 -35.16
CA ARG A 616 27.23 12.33 -36.11
C ARG A 616 26.12 11.76 -36.99
N ASP A 617 25.60 12.61 -37.88
CA ASP A 617 24.39 12.38 -38.67
C ASP A 617 24.45 11.08 -39.49
N GLY A 618 25.61 10.70 -40.03
CA GLY A 618 25.74 9.48 -40.84
C GLY A 618 25.32 8.21 -40.09
N THR A 619 25.72 8.09 -38.81
CA THR A 619 25.32 6.94 -37.97
C THR A 619 23.80 6.92 -37.76
N ALA A 620 23.23 8.07 -37.45
CA ALA A 620 21.81 8.20 -37.13
C ALA A 620 20.91 8.04 -38.37
N LEU A 621 21.34 8.58 -39.51
CA LEU A 621 20.68 8.46 -40.79
C LEU A 621 20.66 7.01 -41.28
N TRP A 622 21.78 6.29 -41.13
CA TRP A 622 21.87 4.88 -41.47
C TRP A 622 21.00 4.02 -40.55
N TYR A 623 20.97 4.31 -39.25
CA TYR A 623 20.09 3.62 -38.30
C TYR A 623 18.61 3.78 -38.68
N ALA A 624 18.12 5.01 -38.84
CA ALA A 624 16.72 5.27 -39.18
C ALA A 624 16.35 4.69 -40.57
N GLY A 625 17.26 4.78 -41.53
CA GLY A 625 17.10 4.19 -42.86
C GLY A 625 17.03 2.66 -42.82
N SER A 626 17.89 2.00 -42.06
CA SER A 626 17.90 0.53 -41.91
C SER A 626 16.61 0.03 -41.27
N ARG A 627 16.15 0.70 -40.19
CA ARG A 627 14.86 0.39 -39.54
C ARG A 627 13.68 0.56 -40.49
N LEU A 628 13.70 1.58 -41.36
CA LEU A 628 12.69 1.72 -42.42
C LEU A 628 12.76 0.57 -43.43
N LEU A 629 13.95 0.08 -43.80
CA LEU A 629 14.09 -0.96 -44.83
C LEU A 629 13.51 -2.32 -44.42
N GLU A 630 13.53 -2.65 -43.13
CA GLU A 630 12.93 -3.87 -42.56
C GLU A 630 11.39 -3.88 -42.63
N ARG A 631 10.78 -2.71 -42.84
CA ARG A 631 9.32 -2.56 -42.93
C ARG A 631 8.76 -3.15 -44.22
N LEU A 632 7.63 -3.84 -44.07
CA LEU A 632 6.88 -4.46 -45.17
C LEU A 632 6.25 -3.43 -46.11
N GLU A 633 6.03 -2.20 -45.64
CA GLU A 633 5.43 -1.12 -46.41
C GLU A 633 6.28 -0.72 -47.63
N LYS A 634 5.65 -0.53 -48.79
CA LYS A 634 6.38 -0.24 -50.04
C LYS A 634 6.97 1.17 -50.08
N GLN A 635 6.23 2.17 -49.61
CA GLN A 635 6.68 3.56 -49.59
C GLN A 635 7.32 3.86 -48.24
N LYS A 636 8.61 4.21 -48.24
CA LYS A 636 9.38 4.50 -47.02
C LYS A 636 9.82 5.96 -47.06
N LEU A 637 9.43 6.75 -46.07
CA LEU A 637 9.71 8.19 -46.03
C LEU A 637 10.49 8.56 -44.77
N LEU A 638 11.65 9.18 -44.93
CA LEU A 638 12.51 9.65 -43.84
C LEU A 638 12.55 11.18 -43.82
N PHE A 639 12.05 11.76 -42.74
CA PHE A 639 12.20 13.17 -42.40
C PHE A 639 13.46 13.35 -41.58
N VAL A 640 14.28 14.35 -41.92
CA VAL A 640 15.46 14.72 -41.14
C VAL A 640 15.29 16.17 -40.70
N ILE A 641 15.33 16.46 -39.41
CA ILE A 641 15.20 17.79 -38.84
C ILE A 641 16.53 18.14 -38.19
N SER A 642 17.27 19.09 -38.75
CA SER A 642 18.59 19.53 -38.24
C SER A 642 18.79 21.01 -38.52
N ASP A 643 19.67 21.66 -37.77
CA ASP A 643 20.01 23.06 -37.96
C ASP A 643 21.31 23.32 -38.72
N GLY A 644 22.14 22.32 -39.03
CA GLY A 644 23.44 22.59 -39.65
C GLY A 644 24.23 21.37 -40.15
N ALA A 645 25.52 21.60 -40.43
CA ALA A 645 26.42 20.57 -40.94
C ALA A 645 26.89 19.60 -39.84
N PRO A 646 27.27 18.36 -40.19
CA PRO A 646 27.79 17.40 -39.22
C PRO A 646 29.05 17.89 -38.53
N ASN A 647 29.13 17.64 -37.22
CA ASN A 647 30.22 18.07 -36.37
C ASN A 647 30.49 17.05 -35.26
N ALA A 648 31.29 16.04 -35.55
CA ALA A 648 31.71 15.00 -34.60
C ALA A 648 33.20 14.68 -34.74
N ASN A 649 33.72 13.80 -33.88
CA ASN A 649 35.15 13.47 -33.88
C ASN A 649 35.57 12.87 -35.23
N GLN A 650 36.52 13.50 -35.90
CA GLN A 650 36.97 13.14 -37.25
C GLN A 650 35.81 13.07 -38.28
N TYR A 651 34.69 13.77 -38.03
CA TYR A 651 33.49 13.76 -38.86
C TYR A 651 32.93 15.17 -39.00
N GLY A 652 33.41 15.90 -39.99
CA GLY A 652 32.93 17.24 -40.33
C GLY A 652 33.37 17.71 -41.72
N GLY A 653 32.92 18.90 -42.10
CA GLY A 653 33.30 19.55 -43.37
C GLY A 653 32.93 18.74 -44.62
N THR A 654 33.81 18.78 -45.63
CA THR A 654 33.55 18.15 -46.94
C THR A 654 33.54 16.61 -46.90
N GLY A 655 34.27 16.01 -45.96
CA GLY A 655 34.29 14.56 -45.76
C GLY A 655 32.93 14.04 -45.29
N ALA A 656 32.40 14.62 -44.20
CA ALA A 656 31.08 14.25 -43.68
C ALA A 656 29.95 14.54 -44.67
N LYS A 657 30.04 15.65 -45.43
CA LYS A 657 29.08 15.95 -46.50
C LYS A 657 29.03 14.87 -47.58
N ARG A 658 30.19 14.41 -48.06
CA ARG A 658 30.28 13.33 -49.07
C ARG A 658 29.73 12.02 -48.54
N ASP A 659 30.00 11.73 -47.27
CA ASP A 659 29.47 10.55 -46.59
C ASP A 659 27.94 10.58 -46.49
N LEU A 660 27.35 11.68 -46.01
CA LEU A 660 25.88 11.83 -45.97
C LEU A 660 25.23 11.71 -47.35
N GLN A 661 25.83 12.31 -48.39
CA GLN A 661 25.34 12.17 -49.76
C GLN A 661 25.43 10.71 -50.25
N LYS A 662 26.49 9.98 -49.88
CA LYS A 662 26.65 8.55 -50.19
C LYS A 662 25.58 7.71 -49.50
N ILE A 663 25.37 7.91 -48.19
CA ILE A 663 24.35 7.21 -47.40
C ILE A 663 22.95 7.49 -47.96
N ARG A 664 22.63 8.77 -48.21
CA ARG A 664 21.36 9.20 -48.82
C ARG A 664 21.13 8.51 -50.16
N LYS A 665 22.13 8.51 -51.05
CA LYS A 665 22.02 7.89 -52.38
C LYS A 665 21.77 6.38 -52.28
N LYS A 666 22.45 5.70 -51.36
CA LYS A 666 22.28 4.26 -51.10
C LYS A 666 20.87 3.95 -50.61
N LEU A 667 20.39 4.67 -49.60
CA LEU A 667 19.04 4.50 -49.06
C LEU A 667 17.94 4.84 -50.09
N LEU A 668 18.17 5.85 -50.94
CA LEU A 668 17.25 6.20 -52.02
C LEU A 668 17.17 5.12 -53.10
N GLN A 669 18.29 4.48 -53.44
CA GLN A 669 18.30 3.32 -54.34
C GLN A 669 17.58 2.10 -53.75
N GLN A 670 17.54 1.97 -52.42
CA GLN A 670 16.82 0.92 -51.70
C GLN A 670 15.35 1.26 -51.42
N GLY A 671 14.86 2.41 -51.90
CA GLY A 671 13.44 2.80 -51.83
C GLY A 671 13.05 3.70 -50.66
N VAL A 672 14.02 4.29 -49.95
CA VAL A 672 13.77 5.28 -48.89
C VAL A 672 13.82 6.69 -49.47
N PHE A 673 12.71 7.42 -49.40
CA PHE A 673 12.62 8.80 -49.84
C PHE A 673 12.94 9.76 -48.69
N PHE A 674 13.63 10.86 -49.00
CA PHE A 674 14.10 11.82 -48.00
C PHE A 674 13.33 13.14 -48.07
N GLN A 675 13.09 13.72 -46.90
CA GLN A 675 12.62 15.09 -46.73
C GLN A 675 13.41 15.74 -45.60
N ALA A 676 14.44 16.50 -45.93
CA ALA A 676 15.22 17.24 -44.94
C ALA A 676 14.54 18.58 -44.65
N ALA A 677 14.52 18.91 -43.38
CA ALA A 677 13.98 20.11 -42.80
C ALA A 677 15.11 20.86 -42.10
N ALA A 678 15.38 22.08 -42.56
CA ALA A 678 16.36 22.94 -41.92
C ALA A 678 15.68 23.89 -40.93
N ILE A 679 16.33 24.12 -39.79
CA ILE A 679 15.93 25.09 -38.77
C ILE A 679 17.10 26.05 -38.53
N GLY A 680 16.86 27.36 -38.46
CA GLY A 680 17.93 28.33 -38.17
C GLY A 680 18.62 28.93 -39.40
N SER A 681 19.83 29.49 -39.21
CA SER A 681 20.55 30.30 -40.20
C SER A 681 21.37 29.50 -41.21
N ASP A 682 21.76 28.26 -40.89
CA ASP A 682 22.71 27.45 -41.67
C ASP A 682 22.02 26.60 -42.76
N LYS A 683 20.94 27.14 -43.35
CA LYS A 683 20.06 26.48 -44.32
C LYS A 683 20.81 25.99 -45.56
N GLU A 684 21.85 26.71 -45.96
CA GLU A 684 22.66 26.44 -47.15
C GLU A 684 23.38 25.09 -47.06
N ALA A 685 23.92 24.75 -45.89
CA ALA A 685 24.62 23.47 -45.68
C ALA A 685 23.68 22.27 -45.84
N ILE A 686 22.47 22.35 -45.28
CA ILE A 686 21.44 21.31 -45.41
C ILE A 686 20.94 21.22 -46.86
N GLN A 687 20.75 22.36 -47.53
CA GLN A 687 20.33 22.40 -48.94
C GLN A 687 21.38 21.74 -49.85
N GLU A 688 22.67 21.91 -49.58
CA GLU A 688 23.72 21.26 -50.36
C GLU A 688 23.82 19.73 -50.13
N ILE A 689 23.44 19.24 -48.95
CA ILE A 689 23.45 17.79 -48.63
C ILE A 689 22.19 17.10 -49.22
N TYR A 690 21.03 17.74 -49.07
CA TYR A 690 19.73 17.14 -49.38
C TYR A 690 19.07 17.67 -50.66
N GLU A 691 19.67 18.64 -51.35
CA GLU A 691 19.27 19.13 -52.69
C GLU A 691 17.74 19.37 -52.82
N GLU A 692 17.07 18.73 -53.78
CA GLU A 692 15.63 18.85 -54.04
C GLU A 692 14.72 18.31 -52.90
N SER A 693 15.30 17.63 -51.91
CA SER A 693 14.61 17.12 -50.71
C SER A 693 14.59 18.13 -49.56
N PHE A 694 14.97 19.39 -49.78
CA PHE A 694 14.98 20.45 -48.77
C PHE A 694 13.58 21.03 -48.47
N LEU A 695 13.33 21.40 -47.21
CA LEU A 695 12.12 22.08 -46.74
C LEU A 695 12.49 23.03 -45.61
N ASP A 696 12.02 24.27 -45.70
CA ASP A 696 12.23 25.27 -44.66
C ASP A 696 11.10 25.16 -43.62
N ILE A 697 11.44 24.77 -42.38
CA ILE A 697 10.47 24.62 -41.26
C ILE A 697 10.46 25.85 -40.35
N THR A 698 11.19 26.94 -40.69
CA THR A 698 11.17 28.16 -39.86
C THR A 698 9.75 28.74 -39.69
N ASP A 699 8.82 28.42 -40.60
CA ASP A 699 7.39 28.69 -40.47
C ASP A 699 6.57 27.38 -40.32
N LEU A 700 6.29 27.01 -39.06
CA LEU A 700 5.45 25.86 -38.70
C LEU A 700 4.04 25.94 -39.32
N GLU A 701 3.53 27.12 -39.71
CA GLU A 701 2.22 27.24 -40.36
C GLU A 701 2.21 26.68 -41.79
N GLN A 702 3.38 26.55 -42.43
CA GLN A 702 3.50 26.01 -43.79
C GLN A 702 3.67 24.49 -43.82
N LEU A 703 4.08 23.89 -42.71
CA LEU A 703 4.26 22.45 -42.56
C LEU A 703 3.03 21.64 -43.05
N PRO A 704 1.77 22.01 -42.72
CA PRO A 704 0.57 21.36 -43.27
C PRO A 704 0.44 21.39 -44.78
N VAL A 705 0.75 22.53 -45.40
CA VAL A 705 0.61 22.73 -46.85
C VAL A 705 1.63 21.89 -47.60
N LEU A 706 2.86 21.88 -47.09
CA LEU A 706 3.99 21.19 -47.69
C LEU A 706 3.86 19.67 -47.55
N LEU A 707 3.49 19.18 -46.36
CA LEU A 707 3.16 17.77 -46.13
C LEU A 707 2.04 17.31 -47.05
N THR A 708 0.95 18.07 -47.17
CA THR A 708 -0.18 17.71 -48.05
C THR A 708 0.25 17.60 -49.51
N LYS A 709 1.03 18.57 -50.03
CA LYS A 709 1.52 18.53 -51.42
C LYS A 709 2.40 17.30 -51.68
N LYS A 710 3.24 16.91 -50.73
CA LYS A 710 4.16 15.77 -50.87
C LYS A 710 3.44 14.44 -50.69
N LEU A 711 2.59 14.29 -49.67
CA LEU A 711 1.74 13.11 -49.49
C LEU A 711 0.86 12.86 -50.71
N LEU A 712 0.26 13.88 -51.31
CA LEU A 712 -0.49 13.74 -52.55
C LEU A 712 0.37 13.21 -53.71
N ARG A 713 1.65 13.57 -53.76
CA ARG A 713 2.58 13.07 -54.79
C ARG A 713 2.92 11.60 -54.56
N PHE A 714 3.03 11.15 -53.31
CA PHE A 714 3.27 9.75 -52.94
C PHE A 714 2.02 8.87 -53.05
N ILE A 715 0.84 9.41 -52.75
CA ILE A 715 -0.45 8.71 -52.85
C ILE A 715 -0.91 8.53 -54.32
N ARG A 716 -0.47 9.40 -55.24
CA ARG A 716 -0.83 9.35 -56.67
C ARG A 716 0.08 8.45 -57.52
N ARG A 717 1.26 8.10 -57.02
CA ARG A 717 2.13 7.07 -57.61
C ARG A 717 1.66 5.71 -57.12
#